data_AF-A0A9D6YEK5-F1
#
_entry.id   AF-A0A9D6YEK5-F1
#
_cell.length_a   1.000
_cell.length_b   1.000
_cell.length_c   1.000
_cell.angle_alpha   90.00
_cell.angle_beta   90.00
_cell.angle_gamma   90.00
#
_symmetry.space_group_name_H-M   'P 1'
#
loop_
_entity.id
_entity.type
_entity.pdbx_description
1 polymer ?
#
loop_
_entity_poly.entity_id
_entity_poly.type
_entity_poly.pdbx_seq_one_letter_code
_entity_poly.pdbx_strand_id
1 'polypeptide(L)'
;MRYGRIVAFCLAAFLAGTGWPSLAAAEPIIDVYVSTGDNHFLGSSLPIDSPASIEATFDLFKNVNHTRRIYWRGLEEASWVSTMQARPENCRYYSLWEWLQTLYAEVKPDQLAVKAAHARGMEIWGMGSLWDWGAAPDTPGFGDYPFCYESKLRLEHPEWAPADKHGVRRQGGPIELAYPEARKALVDLTVKESVKAGYDGICFLTYVENYSLRFADEFGFSEPIVSEFKQRYKLDLRTEPFRRGASREDWLRLRGSYVTAFLRELKAELDRHRIKLGMVVNSNDPRQPQSWNVPELVITAGSQVMDVDTWVREGLVDELLIYGNNSGPPQLKALDDLLFLARGTKTEVSVLTSGPFRDGWKAYQAKGVPTVLAVSDDVQHLERGFVPEQTAAGMRSPDVFARMRALQQGIAGGLSLDPALLVKSARSANLIERRLALQALGKQKAGDLQPLFAGLGDAENGVRCVAALALGERRDPAACAPLLQAIERYDNHMLRECVIIALRRMQPVPVSELSAAALQSKNPRIREVAMRALLVHATPALLPVFGAGLQDGARFPRFAAAEAIGNISKSPEAIEVLLGALDHPDPVVVNRAAVSLGKLAAFGRPETPRLHPKMLAALVAAFRKHTDGKRADAEWGWRPIGNAILEFGDDGAAALRRIRDDIGDPRLADLAWRVVDLTQRPNTFSSVTEEQNEAAMRRRPMMMAAELGRAWRVDPVNGRDAQDGVAGPVKTIARAIRLAQPGDTIHLAPGTYHESADLTNKHGLPGKPITLDGHGAVLDGSEPVRGVDWESLGQGLFRRVKLLPRIDDAIIGRWFFLWNGRMNHMGRTSKGPSAPLKPPADLQPGEWTYVKIEDAFYLRLPEGQALDAANIRYPARGSAVIQSISGSHLVVRNITGTHVYNDGFNIHGAQRNNVFLNIAAIECGDDGFSAHEDAECRIDGFVSIGNSTGLCDTVSSVTHYRNVYIKDCLGYDIYFIGDSPHSMENVIVESTAARALEVSQHTNRPQNGPSSVSLRNVVIRRVGGKPGEARVSRNGKLTLERCTFLGVNFTVTPGGELTARHTLIGGDPKPNVLIFPNTLWQGEANRYDFASLRVGQTSFTATTFADFQKLTGCEAGSRWEPFTTAPTEIGADESVLGPLRRP
;
A
#
# COMPACT_ATOMS: atom_id res chain seq x y z
N MET A 1 43.53 12.15 -31.44
CA MET A 1 44.24 12.40 -32.71
C MET A 1 44.47 13.89 -32.88
N ARG A 2 45.65 14.26 -33.39
CA ARG A 2 46.06 15.63 -33.74
C ARG A 2 45.10 16.24 -34.77
N TYR A 3 44.81 17.54 -34.64
CA TYR A 3 44.91 18.62 -35.64
C TYR A 3 44.06 19.82 -35.19
N GLY A 4 44.62 21.04 -35.22
CA GLY A 4 43.83 22.27 -35.13
C GLY A 4 44.35 23.44 -34.28
N ARG A 5 45.66 23.68 -34.18
CA ARG A 5 46.19 25.03 -33.90
C ARG A 5 46.24 25.79 -35.23
N ILE A 6 45.54 26.92 -35.33
CA ILE A 6 45.79 28.14 -36.14
C ILE A 6 44.44 28.90 -36.20
N VAL A 7 44.12 29.70 -35.18
CA VAL A 7 43.39 30.99 -35.25
C VAL A 7 43.70 31.73 -33.93
N ALA A 8 44.96 32.08 -33.72
CA ALA A 8 45.39 32.89 -32.59
C ALA A 8 46.62 33.69 -33.04
N PHE A 9 46.43 34.80 -33.78
CA PHE A 9 47.48 35.83 -33.89
C PHE A 9 47.05 37.21 -34.43
N CYS A 10 45.76 37.53 -34.68
CA CYS A 10 45.41 38.85 -35.27
C CYS A 10 44.33 39.67 -34.52
N LEU A 11 44.08 39.44 -33.23
CA LEU A 11 43.21 40.34 -32.45
C LEU A 11 43.77 40.68 -31.05
N ALA A 12 45.10 40.78 -30.94
CA ALA A 12 45.80 41.19 -29.72
C ALA A 12 46.45 42.59 -29.82
N ALA A 13 46.12 43.39 -30.84
CA ALA A 13 46.83 44.64 -31.11
C ALA A 13 45.95 45.90 -31.32
N PHE A 14 44.68 45.90 -30.88
CA PHE A 14 43.82 47.09 -31.05
C PHE A 14 43.03 47.56 -29.83
N LEU A 15 43.32 47.06 -28.61
CA LEU A 15 42.70 47.56 -27.38
C LEU A 15 43.71 47.87 -26.27
N ALA A 16 44.96 48.18 -26.63
CA ALA A 16 45.89 48.89 -25.76
C ALA A 16 45.80 50.38 -26.10
N GLY A 17 44.83 51.11 -25.51
CA GLY A 17 44.73 52.54 -25.76
C GLY A 17 43.36 53.19 -25.55
N THR A 18 42.64 52.88 -24.48
CA THR A 18 41.75 53.86 -23.82
C THR A 18 41.76 53.56 -22.33
N GLY A 19 42.15 54.54 -21.51
CA GLY A 19 42.05 54.44 -20.06
C GLY A 19 40.58 54.40 -19.65
N TRP A 20 40.04 53.19 -19.52
CA TRP A 20 38.82 52.96 -18.76
C TRP A 20 39.24 52.65 -17.32
N PRO A 21 38.65 53.30 -16.30
CA PRO A 21 38.93 52.92 -14.93
C PRO A 21 38.60 51.43 -14.79
N SER A 22 39.51 50.64 -14.22
CA SER A 22 39.12 49.31 -13.75
C SER A 22 38.08 49.54 -12.65
N LEU A 23 36.81 49.43 -13.01
CA LEU A 23 35.78 49.14 -12.03
C LEU A 23 36.24 47.82 -11.40
N ALA A 24 36.77 47.89 -10.18
CA ALA A 24 36.87 46.71 -9.34
C ALA A 24 35.47 46.09 -9.38
N ALA A 25 35.35 44.89 -9.97
CA ALA A 25 34.05 44.23 -10.07
C ALA A 25 33.52 44.13 -8.64
N ALA A 26 32.35 44.74 -8.39
CA ALA A 26 31.73 44.69 -7.08
C ALA A 26 31.60 43.21 -6.67
N GLU A 27 32.00 42.89 -5.44
CA GLU A 27 31.90 41.53 -4.92
C GLU A 27 30.43 41.08 -4.96
N PRO A 28 30.11 39.92 -5.57
CA PRO A 28 28.73 39.52 -5.74
C PRO A 28 28.09 39.19 -4.39
N ILE A 29 26.90 39.73 -4.11
CA ILE A 29 26.11 39.42 -2.92
C ILE A 29 25.66 37.96 -3.01
N ILE A 30 25.96 37.15 -1.98
CA ILE A 30 25.56 35.75 -1.89
C ILE A 30 24.57 35.56 -0.74
N ASP A 31 23.35 35.17 -1.08
CA ASP A 31 22.33 34.82 -0.09
C ASP A 31 22.59 33.42 0.46
N VAL A 32 22.07 33.07 1.63
CA VAL A 32 22.40 31.81 2.32
C VAL A 32 21.16 31.01 2.65
N TYR A 33 21.20 29.69 2.41
CA TYR A 33 20.20 28.74 2.88
C TYR A 33 20.74 27.94 4.06
N VAL A 34 19.94 27.87 5.14
CA VAL A 34 20.25 27.14 6.38
C VAL A 34 19.22 26.03 6.58
N SER A 35 19.66 24.78 6.55
CA SER A 35 18.83 23.60 6.82
C SER A 35 18.78 23.33 8.33
N THR A 36 18.02 24.15 9.05
CA THR A 36 17.96 24.19 10.52
C THR A 36 17.83 22.80 11.17
N GLY A 37 17.01 21.90 10.63
CA GLY A 37 16.87 20.53 11.10
C GLY A 37 18.14 19.69 10.98
N ASP A 38 18.87 19.79 9.86
CA ASP A 38 20.18 19.14 9.71
C ASP A 38 21.20 19.74 10.68
N ASN A 39 21.13 21.06 10.90
CA ASN A 39 21.99 21.76 11.85
C ASN A 39 21.71 21.39 13.31
N HIS A 40 20.46 21.05 13.66
CA HIS A 40 20.06 20.58 14.99
C HIS A 40 20.20 19.06 15.18
N PHE A 41 20.42 18.32 14.09
CA PHE A 41 20.70 16.88 14.11
C PHE A 41 22.21 16.59 14.11
N LEU A 42 22.98 17.30 13.29
CA LEU A 42 24.41 17.07 13.08
C LEU A 42 25.26 18.08 13.85
N GLY A 43 25.89 17.64 14.95
CA GLY A 43 26.74 18.51 15.77
C GLY A 43 28.00 19.09 15.08
N SER A 44 28.34 18.62 13.87
CA SER A 44 29.39 19.19 13.01
C SER A 44 28.93 20.37 12.15
N SER A 45 27.62 20.52 11.93
CA SER A 45 27.05 21.59 11.11
C SER A 45 27.16 22.95 11.81
N LEU A 46 26.82 24.05 11.11
CA LEU A 46 26.84 25.39 11.71
C LEU A 46 26.03 25.42 13.01
N PRO A 47 26.56 26.05 14.08
CA PRO A 47 25.91 26.04 15.38
C PRO A 47 24.84 27.14 15.44
N ILE A 48 23.58 26.73 15.64
CA ILE A 48 22.40 27.61 15.62
C ILE A 48 21.41 27.28 16.76
N ASP A 49 21.93 26.77 17.87
CA ASP A 49 21.16 26.26 19.01
C ASP A 49 21.33 27.10 20.29
N SER A 50 22.00 28.25 20.21
CA SER A 50 22.10 29.23 21.31
C SER A 50 22.13 30.68 20.79
N PRO A 51 21.87 31.69 21.64
CA PRO A 51 22.05 33.08 21.25
C PRO A 51 23.47 33.39 20.75
N ALA A 52 24.51 32.89 21.43
CA ALA A 52 25.89 33.15 21.06
C ALA A 52 26.26 32.48 19.72
N SER A 53 25.72 31.29 19.45
CA SER A 53 25.97 30.57 18.21
C SER A 53 25.27 31.20 17.01
N ILE A 54 24.02 31.66 17.20
CA ILE A 54 23.27 32.38 16.16
C ILE A 54 23.99 33.70 15.83
N GLU A 55 24.38 34.51 16.82
CA GLU A 55 25.11 35.77 16.58
C GLU A 55 26.42 35.53 15.82
N ALA A 56 27.23 34.55 16.24
CA ALA A 56 28.51 34.23 15.58
C ALA A 56 28.32 33.71 14.14
N THR A 57 27.28 32.92 13.90
CA THR A 57 26.93 32.42 12.56
C THR A 57 26.45 33.55 11.65
N PHE A 58 25.68 34.51 12.18
CA PHE A 58 25.18 35.63 11.40
C PHE A 58 26.28 36.68 11.14
N ASP A 59 27.27 36.81 12.03
CA ASP A 59 28.50 37.55 11.75
C ASP A 59 29.28 36.94 10.58
N LEU A 60 29.35 35.61 10.51
CA LEU A 60 29.95 34.92 9.37
C LEU A 60 29.19 35.26 8.08
N PHE A 61 27.86 35.15 8.07
CA PHE A 61 27.04 35.46 6.89
C PHE A 61 27.20 36.90 6.41
N LYS A 62 27.22 37.86 7.35
CA LYS A 62 27.35 39.28 7.02
C LYS A 62 28.73 39.64 6.48
N ASN A 63 29.79 39.15 7.15
CA ASN A 63 31.15 39.63 6.91
C ASN A 63 31.93 38.77 5.90
N VAL A 64 31.55 37.51 5.70
CA VAL A 64 32.22 36.61 4.75
C VAL A 64 31.45 36.46 3.44
N ASN A 65 30.12 36.47 3.46
CA ASN A 65 29.31 36.26 2.25
C ASN A 65 28.62 37.53 1.74
N HIS A 66 28.72 38.64 2.50
CA HIS A 66 27.95 39.87 2.24
C HIS A 66 26.45 39.60 2.08
N THR A 67 25.94 38.64 2.85
CA THR A 67 24.58 38.10 2.75
C THR A 67 23.55 39.23 2.86
N ARG A 68 22.56 39.22 1.97
CA ARG A 68 21.42 40.14 2.02
C ARG A 68 20.18 39.44 2.57
N ARG A 69 19.92 38.20 2.13
CA ARG A 69 18.77 37.38 2.54
C ARG A 69 19.23 36.02 3.06
N ILE A 70 18.61 35.59 4.16
CA ILE A 70 18.78 34.25 4.72
C ILE A 70 17.49 33.46 4.49
N TYR A 71 17.60 32.26 3.94
CA TYR A 71 16.54 31.27 3.87
C TYR A 71 16.70 30.30 5.03
N TRP A 72 15.85 30.44 6.04
CA TRP A 72 15.95 29.77 7.32
C TRP A 72 14.87 28.71 7.46
N ARG A 73 15.22 27.42 7.43
CA ARG A 73 14.27 26.29 7.49
C ARG A 73 13.51 26.10 8.81
N GLY A 74 13.57 27.09 9.70
CA GLY A 74 12.85 27.12 10.97
C GLY A 74 11.33 27.06 10.88
N LEU A 75 10.72 27.58 9.81
CA LEU A 75 9.26 27.52 9.65
C LEU A 75 8.75 26.07 9.60
N GLU A 76 9.51 25.16 8.99
CA GLU A 76 9.19 23.73 8.99
C GLU A 76 9.21 23.16 10.42
N GLU A 77 10.31 23.33 11.16
CA GLU A 77 10.38 22.72 12.50
C GLU A 77 9.44 23.40 13.49
N ALA A 78 9.18 24.71 13.38
CA ALA A 78 8.17 25.40 14.18
C ALA A 78 6.78 24.80 13.95
N SER A 79 6.44 24.55 12.67
CA SER A 79 5.21 23.86 12.30
C SER A 79 5.20 22.44 12.90
N TRP A 80 6.29 21.69 12.74
CA TRP A 80 6.40 20.33 13.25
C TRP A 80 6.27 20.24 14.77
N VAL A 81 7.01 21.05 15.52
CA VAL A 81 6.95 21.09 16.99
C VAL A 81 5.52 21.40 17.48
N SER A 82 4.78 22.21 16.73
CA SER A 82 3.41 22.58 17.09
C SER A 82 2.38 21.50 16.75
N THR A 83 2.55 20.75 15.64
CA THR A 83 1.52 19.85 15.12
C THR A 83 1.87 18.37 15.14
N MET A 84 3.12 17.95 15.28
CA MET A 84 3.50 16.54 15.13
C MET A 84 3.22 15.72 16.37
N GLN A 85 2.77 14.49 16.15
CA GLN A 85 2.80 13.42 17.14
C GLN A 85 4.01 12.52 16.88
N ALA A 86 5.04 12.66 17.72
CA ALA A 86 6.22 11.81 17.73
C ALA A 86 5.90 10.41 18.27
N ARG A 87 6.54 9.36 17.71
CA ARG A 87 6.37 7.98 18.15
C ARG A 87 7.59 7.50 18.95
N PRO A 88 7.47 7.27 20.28
CA PRO A 88 8.59 6.82 21.13
C PRO A 88 9.14 5.44 20.77
N GLU A 89 8.39 4.67 19.99
CA GLU A 89 8.82 3.39 19.42
C GLU A 89 9.94 3.56 18.39
N ASN A 90 10.07 4.73 17.75
CA ASN A 90 11.16 5.02 16.84
C ASN A 90 12.42 5.47 17.61
N CYS A 91 13.22 4.50 18.05
CA CYS A 91 14.48 4.70 18.77
C CYS A 91 15.59 5.40 17.97
N ARG A 92 15.33 5.88 16.74
CA ARG A 92 16.32 6.64 15.97
C ARG A 92 16.07 8.13 16.06
N TYR A 93 14.82 8.54 15.91
CA TYR A 93 14.45 9.96 15.80
C TYR A 93 13.74 10.51 17.04
N TYR A 94 13.27 9.66 17.97
CA TYR A 94 12.52 10.18 19.11
C TYR A 94 13.33 11.13 19.99
N SER A 95 14.62 10.87 20.21
CA SER A 95 15.48 11.76 21.00
C SER A 95 15.76 13.10 20.31
N LEU A 96 15.76 13.14 18.97
CA LEU A 96 15.79 14.39 18.21
C LEU A 96 14.51 15.18 18.47
N TRP A 97 13.36 14.51 18.54
CA TRP A 97 12.10 15.20 18.81
C TRP A 97 12.04 15.81 20.20
N GLU A 98 12.49 15.09 21.23
CA GLU A 98 12.62 15.63 22.59
C GLU A 98 13.54 16.87 22.60
N TRP A 99 14.63 16.81 21.84
CA TRP A 99 15.57 17.92 21.71
C TRP A 99 14.95 19.14 21.03
N LEU A 100 14.29 18.96 19.88
CA LEU A 100 13.67 20.06 19.14
C LEU A 100 12.55 20.73 19.94
N GLN A 101 11.74 19.96 20.68
CA GLN A 101 10.72 20.53 21.58
C GLN A 101 11.34 21.41 22.66
N THR A 102 12.41 20.95 23.30
CA THR A 102 13.14 21.72 24.32
C THR A 102 13.73 22.99 23.71
N LEU A 103 14.41 22.85 22.56
CA LEU A 103 15.06 23.95 21.88
C LEU A 103 14.08 25.06 21.48
N TYR A 104 12.94 24.71 20.88
CA TYR A 104 11.92 25.68 20.47
C TYR A 104 11.13 26.27 21.65
N ALA A 105 11.04 25.56 22.78
CA ALA A 105 10.41 26.08 23.99
C ALA A 105 11.31 27.10 24.72
N GLU A 106 12.60 26.77 24.87
CA GLU A 106 13.53 27.52 25.73
C GLU A 106 14.35 28.57 24.95
N VAL A 107 14.93 28.19 23.81
CA VAL A 107 15.86 29.04 23.04
C VAL A 107 15.13 29.89 22.01
N LYS A 108 14.06 29.36 21.39
CA LYS A 108 13.27 30.03 20.35
C LYS A 108 14.15 30.49 19.17
N PRO A 109 14.83 29.55 18.50
CA PRO A 109 15.90 29.85 17.55
C PRO A 109 15.44 30.78 16.41
N ASP A 110 14.20 30.63 15.92
CA ASP A 110 13.65 31.48 14.86
C ASP A 110 13.60 32.96 15.21
N GLN A 111 13.13 33.29 16.42
CA GLN A 111 13.02 34.68 16.87
C GLN A 111 14.41 35.30 17.09
N LEU A 112 15.36 34.49 17.57
CA LEU A 112 16.75 34.92 17.72
C LEU A 112 17.41 35.13 16.36
N ALA A 113 17.19 34.24 15.40
CA ALA A 113 17.67 34.34 14.03
C ALA A 113 17.14 35.61 13.34
N VAL A 114 15.83 35.89 13.48
CA VAL A 114 15.22 37.12 12.96
C VAL A 114 15.85 38.36 13.56
N LYS A 115 15.99 38.39 14.89
CA LYS A 115 16.65 39.51 15.58
C LYS A 115 18.10 39.70 15.10
N ALA A 116 18.86 38.61 14.95
CA ALA A 116 20.25 38.64 14.53
C ALA A 116 20.41 39.10 13.06
N ALA A 117 19.48 38.72 12.17
CA ALA A 117 19.43 39.20 10.78
C ALA A 117 19.17 40.70 10.73
N HIS A 118 18.10 41.16 11.38
CA HIS A 118 17.70 42.57 11.36
C HIS A 118 18.77 43.48 11.97
N ALA A 119 19.44 43.05 13.04
CA ALA A 119 20.56 43.78 13.63
C ALA A 119 21.74 44.01 12.65
N ARG A 120 21.85 43.20 11.59
CA ARG A 120 22.89 43.26 10.55
C ARG A 120 22.36 43.78 9.20
N GLY A 121 21.10 44.24 9.17
CA GLY A 121 20.44 44.74 7.97
C GLY A 121 20.22 43.67 6.90
N MET A 122 19.97 42.42 7.30
CA MET A 122 19.62 41.31 6.40
C MET A 122 18.12 41.00 6.48
N GLU A 123 17.52 40.60 5.35
CA GLU A 123 16.20 39.96 5.32
C GLU A 123 16.33 38.49 5.76
N ILE A 124 15.28 37.94 6.38
CA ILE A 124 15.19 36.52 6.70
C ILE A 124 13.84 35.95 6.31
N TRP A 125 13.87 34.84 5.58
CA TRP A 125 12.70 34.15 5.08
C TRP A 125 12.60 32.77 5.72
N GLY A 126 11.45 32.47 6.31
CA GLY A 126 11.15 31.15 6.88
C GLY A 126 10.91 30.13 5.77
N MET A 127 11.72 29.06 5.71
CA MET A 127 11.51 27.95 4.79
C MET A 127 10.67 26.85 5.46
N GLY A 128 9.58 26.46 4.81
CA GLY A 128 8.72 25.35 5.22
C GLY A 128 8.60 24.30 4.12
N SER A 129 8.05 23.13 4.41
CA SER A 129 7.61 22.19 3.37
C SER A 129 6.12 22.30 3.15
N LEU A 130 5.70 22.33 1.89
CA LEU A 130 4.28 22.36 1.55
C LEU A 130 3.60 21.02 1.84
N TRP A 131 4.32 19.91 1.65
CA TRP A 131 3.75 18.56 1.70
C TRP A 131 4.42 17.60 2.69
N ASP A 132 5.38 18.02 3.51
CA ASP A 132 6.01 17.10 4.46
C ASP A 132 5.36 17.15 5.85
N TRP A 133 4.24 16.44 5.99
CA TRP A 133 3.44 16.39 7.23
C TRP A 133 3.51 15.04 7.96
N GLY A 134 4.57 14.26 7.73
CA GLY A 134 4.77 12.93 8.31
C GLY A 134 3.86 11.86 7.73
N ALA A 135 3.84 10.67 8.32
CA ALA A 135 3.17 9.51 7.72
C ALA A 135 2.67 8.47 8.73
N ALA A 136 1.77 7.62 8.24
CA ALA A 136 1.23 6.47 8.96
C ALA A 136 2.37 5.56 9.46
N PRO A 137 2.22 4.88 10.61
CA PRO A 137 3.32 4.20 11.27
C PRO A 137 3.90 3.03 10.45
N ASP A 138 3.14 2.42 9.54
CA ASP A 138 3.60 1.37 8.62
C ASP A 138 4.24 1.90 7.32
N THR A 139 4.42 3.23 7.20
CA THR A 139 5.09 3.86 6.06
C THR A 139 6.60 3.65 6.16
N PRO A 140 7.27 3.21 5.08
CA PRO A 140 8.72 3.08 5.08
C PRO A 140 9.37 4.45 5.21
N GLY A 141 10.21 4.58 6.24
CA GLY A 141 11.05 5.75 6.50
C GLY A 141 12.53 5.40 6.50
N PHE A 142 13.33 6.30 7.06
CA PHE A 142 14.76 6.08 7.27
C PHE A 142 15.02 5.08 8.39
N GLY A 143 15.72 4.00 8.05
CA GLY A 143 16.09 2.91 8.96
C GLY A 143 14.95 1.93 9.15
N ASP A 144 13.93 2.32 9.92
CA ASP A 144 13.04 1.39 10.59
C ASP A 144 11.61 1.89 10.80
N TYR A 145 10.74 0.94 11.15
CA TYR A 145 9.37 1.17 11.59
C TYR A 145 9.29 1.36 13.12
N PRO A 146 8.27 2.07 13.62
CA PRO A 146 7.30 2.84 12.85
C PRO A 146 7.91 4.11 12.25
N PHE A 147 7.27 4.68 11.22
CA PHE A 147 7.61 6.04 10.76
C PHE A 147 7.57 7.00 11.96
N CYS A 148 8.54 7.90 12.08
CA CYS A 148 8.86 8.55 13.36
C CYS A 148 7.80 9.53 13.88
N TYR A 149 6.97 10.11 13.02
CA TYR A 149 5.93 11.06 13.41
C TYR A 149 4.83 11.24 12.36
N GLU A 150 3.70 11.81 12.77
CA GLU A 150 2.64 12.26 11.86
C GLU A 150 1.95 13.52 12.41
N SER A 151 1.54 14.41 11.51
CA SER A 151 0.82 15.64 11.90
C SER A 151 -0.53 15.31 12.53
N LYS A 152 -0.86 15.98 13.64
CA LYS A 152 -2.19 15.93 14.27
C LYS A 152 -3.31 16.25 13.29
N LEU A 153 -3.07 17.15 12.33
CA LEU A 153 -4.05 17.45 11.27
C LEU A 153 -4.41 16.21 10.46
N ARG A 154 -3.44 15.33 10.16
CA ARG A 154 -3.68 14.07 9.43
C ARG A 154 -4.31 12.99 10.30
N LEU A 155 -4.00 12.98 11.59
CA LEU A 155 -4.56 12.02 12.55
C LEU A 155 -6.02 12.34 12.87
N GLU A 156 -6.34 13.61 13.03
CA GLU A 156 -7.70 14.11 13.29
C GLU A 156 -8.56 14.11 12.01
N HIS A 157 -7.94 14.32 10.85
CA HIS A 157 -8.58 14.29 9.53
C HIS A 157 -7.89 13.30 8.59
N PRO A 158 -8.06 11.98 8.79
CA PRO A 158 -7.43 10.97 7.95
C PRO A 158 -7.82 11.07 6.48
N GLU A 159 -8.99 11.63 6.16
CA GLU A 159 -9.46 11.92 4.81
C GLU A 159 -8.62 12.96 4.07
N TRP A 160 -7.84 13.79 4.78
CA TRP A 160 -6.94 14.77 4.18
C TRP A 160 -5.62 14.16 3.71
N ALA A 161 -5.29 12.93 4.10
CA ALA A 161 -4.14 12.24 3.50
C ALA A 161 -4.53 11.67 2.13
N PRO A 162 -3.82 11.99 1.02
CA PRO A 162 -4.19 11.57 -0.31
C PRO A 162 -4.37 10.05 -0.42
N ALA A 163 -5.49 9.63 -1.00
CA ALA A 163 -5.83 8.22 -1.17
C ALA A 163 -5.40 7.71 -2.55
N ASP A 164 -5.09 6.41 -2.61
CA ASP A 164 -4.93 5.70 -3.87
C ASP A 164 -6.29 5.43 -4.53
N LYS A 165 -6.26 4.97 -5.78
CA LYS A 165 -7.46 4.68 -6.58
C LYS A 165 -8.46 3.76 -5.87
N HIS A 166 -7.96 2.83 -5.05
CA HIS A 166 -8.74 1.80 -4.36
C HIS A 166 -9.14 2.20 -2.92
N GLY A 167 -8.65 3.33 -2.41
CA GLY A 167 -8.86 3.76 -1.02
C GLY A 167 -8.18 2.87 0.03
N VAL A 168 -7.20 2.06 -0.36
CA VAL A 168 -6.50 1.09 0.50
C VAL A 168 -5.23 1.69 1.12
N ARG A 169 -4.56 2.57 0.39
CA ARG A 169 -3.32 3.24 0.82
C ARG A 169 -3.54 4.74 0.92
N ARG A 170 -2.79 5.35 1.84
CA ARG A 170 -2.70 6.79 1.97
C ARG A 170 -1.25 7.23 1.80
N GLN A 171 -1.04 8.34 1.10
CA GLN A 171 0.29 8.88 0.85
C GLN A 171 0.90 9.41 2.15
N GLY A 172 2.16 9.09 2.40
CA GLY A 172 2.93 9.72 3.46
C GLY A 172 3.35 11.13 3.02
N GLY A 173 3.24 12.10 3.91
CA GLY A 173 3.57 13.50 3.65
C GLY A 173 2.35 14.37 3.38
N PRO A 174 1.83 14.46 2.14
CA PRO A 174 0.96 15.56 1.75
C PRO A 174 -0.34 15.64 2.55
N ILE A 175 -0.83 16.86 2.75
CA ILE A 175 -2.22 17.14 3.10
C ILE A 175 -2.93 17.58 1.81
N GLU A 176 -4.09 16.98 1.52
CA GLU A 176 -4.84 17.14 0.28
C GLU A 176 -5.49 18.52 0.22
N LEU A 177 -4.93 19.41 -0.60
CA LEU A 177 -5.37 20.79 -0.73
C LEU A 177 -6.74 20.92 -1.42
N ALA A 178 -7.30 19.82 -1.96
CA ALA A 178 -8.65 19.81 -2.51
C ALA A 178 -9.73 20.10 -1.46
N TYR A 179 -9.48 19.80 -0.19
CA TYR A 179 -10.38 20.16 0.92
C TYR A 179 -10.18 21.63 1.33
N PRO A 180 -11.20 22.50 1.24
CA PRO A 180 -11.10 23.89 1.67
C PRO A 180 -10.70 24.04 3.15
N GLU A 181 -11.18 23.15 4.02
CA GLU A 181 -10.87 23.14 5.44
C GLU A 181 -9.40 22.81 5.70
N ALA A 182 -8.83 21.90 4.91
CA ALA A 182 -7.40 21.56 4.98
C ALA A 182 -6.53 22.76 4.56
N ARG A 183 -6.89 23.45 3.46
CA ARG A 183 -6.19 24.67 3.04
C ARG A 183 -6.25 25.74 4.11
N LYS A 184 -7.43 26.00 4.68
CA LYS A 184 -7.59 26.96 5.76
C LYS A 184 -6.72 26.63 6.97
N ALA A 185 -6.71 25.38 7.42
CA ALA A 185 -5.88 24.97 8.55
C ALA A 185 -4.38 25.21 8.30
N LEU A 186 -3.90 24.91 7.09
CA LEU A 186 -2.52 25.16 6.69
C LEU A 186 -2.20 26.66 6.56
N VAL A 187 -3.11 27.47 6.02
CA VAL A 187 -2.97 28.93 5.97
C VAL A 187 -2.85 29.50 7.38
N ASP A 188 -3.79 29.15 8.27
CA ASP A 188 -3.82 29.66 9.65
C ASP A 188 -2.54 29.29 10.41
N LEU A 189 -2.08 28.03 10.29
CA LEU A 189 -0.84 27.56 10.90
C LEU A 189 0.38 28.31 10.37
N THR A 190 0.50 28.41 9.04
CA THR A 190 1.64 29.06 8.39
C THR A 190 1.73 30.52 8.79
N VAL A 191 0.62 31.26 8.71
CA VAL A 191 0.57 32.68 9.09
C VAL A 191 0.93 32.85 10.57
N LYS A 192 0.36 32.01 11.46
CA LYS A 192 0.64 32.06 12.89
C LYS A 192 2.12 31.90 13.20
N GLU A 193 2.76 30.84 12.71
CA GLU A 193 4.17 30.59 13.02
C GLU A 193 5.08 31.64 12.34
N SER A 194 4.72 32.13 11.15
CA SER A 194 5.47 33.18 10.47
C SER A 194 5.46 34.52 11.21
N VAL A 195 4.28 34.95 11.68
CA VAL A 195 4.11 36.17 12.46
C VAL A 195 4.79 36.04 13.83
N LYS A 196 4.70 34.87 14.47
CA LYS A 196 5.35 34.59 15.75
C LYS A 196 6.87 34.67 15.68
N ALA A 197 7.48 34.20 14.59
CA ALA A 197 8.91 34.31 14.36
C ALA A 197 9.33 35.75 14.00
N GLY A 198 8.49 36.45 13.21
CA GLY A 198 8.78 37.79 12.70
C GLY A 198 9.51 37.77 11.36
N TYR A 199 9.29 36.76 10.52
CA TYR A 199 9.94 36.66 9.21
C TYR A 199 9.53 37.79 8.24
N ASP A 200 10.45 38.19 7.37
CA ASP A 200 10.20 39.16 6.29
C ASP A 200 9.51 38.51 5.08
N GLY A 201 9.68 37.20 4.93
CA GLY A 201 9.04 36.37 3.93
C GLY A 201 9.04 34.91 4.31
N ILE A 202 8.38 34.08 3.53
CA ILE A 202 8.42 32.63 3.67
C ILE A 202 8.58 31.98 2.31
N CYS A 203 9.07 30.75 2.25
CA CYS A 203 9.15 30.01 0.99
C CYS A 203 9.01 28.50 1.21
N PHE A 204 8.36 27.81 0.27
CA PHE A 204 8.04 26.38 0.42
C PHE A 204 8.92 25.47 -0.43
N LEU A 205 9.49 24.45 0.21
CA LEU A 205 9.92 23.23 -0.44
C LEU A 205 8.71 22.38 -0.85
N THR A 206 8.84 21.65 -1.95
CA THR A 206 7.74 20.94 -2.62
C THR A 206 8.00 19.44 -2.83
N TYR A 207 9.01 18.88 -2.15
CA TYR A 207 9.22 17.44 -2.05
C TYR A 207 8.81 16.92 -0.66
N VAL A 208 8.83 15.60 -0.48
CA VAL A 208 8.49 14.90 0.78
C VAL A 208 9.58 13.87 1.11
N GLU A 209 10.00 13.78 2.38
CA GLU A 209 11.06 12.89 2.87
C GLU A 209 10.55 11.53 3.39
N ASN A 210 9.99 10.70 2.49
CA ASN A 210 9.63 9.31 2.82
C ASN A 210 9.59 8.39 1.59
N TYR A 211 9.41 7.09 1.83
CA TYR A 211 9.41 6.05 0.80
C TYR A 211 8.00 5.51 0.47
N SER A 212 6.94 6.30 0.72
CA SER A 212 5.56 5.81 0.58
C SER A 212 5.13 5.51 -0.86
N LEU A 213 5.69 6.24 -1.83
CA LEU A 213 5.31 6.15 -3.26
C LEU A 213 5.96 4.93 -3.94
N ARG A 214 5.20 4.22 -4.78
CA ARG A 214 5.72 3.14 -5.64
C ARG A 214 5.68 3.47 -7.13
N PHE A 215 4.82 4.39 -7.54
CA PHE A 215 4.76 4.96 -8.89
C PHE A 215 4.11 6.35 -8.85
N ALA A 216 4.37 7.19 -9.86
CA ALA A 216 4.07 8.62 -9.82
C ALA A 216 2.60 8.99 -9.57
N ASP A 217 1.68 8.17 -10.08
CA ASP A 217 0.23 8.41 -10.05
C ASP A 217 -0.50 7.50 -9.08
N GLU A 218 0.21 6.95 -8.09
CA GLU A 218 -0.40 6.04 -7.12
C GLU A 218 -1.51 6.73 -6.29
N PHE A 219 -1.35 8.02 -6.03
CA PHE A 219 -2.26 8.82 -5.19
C PHE A 219 -2.86 10.01 -5.95
N GLY A 220 -3.85 10.67 -5.32
CA GLY A 220 -4.58 11.82 -5.89
C GLY A 220 -6.02 11.49 -6.28
N PHE A 221 -6.59 10.44 -5.67
CA PHE A 221 -7.97 9.97 -5.86
C PHE A 221 -8.86 10.30 -4.66
N SER A 222 -8.51 11.36 -3.92
CA SER A 222 -9.30 11.87 -2.80
C SER A 222 -10.70 12.30 -3.24
N GLU A 223 -11.70 12.19 -2.36
CA GLU A 223 -13.11 12.36 -2.73
C GLU A 223 -13.46 13.68 -3.43
N PRO A 224 -12.98 14.86 -2.97
CA PRO A 224 -13.26 16.12 -3.68
C PRO A 224 -12.72 16.14 -5.11
N ILE A 225 -11.54 15.55 -5.34
CA ILE A 225 -10.95 15.47 -6.70
C ILE A 225 -11.80 14.57 -7.59
N VAL A 226 -12.18 13.39 -7.10
CA VAL A 226 -12.99 12.43 -7.86
C VAL A 226 -14.37 13.01 -8.18
N SER A 227 -15.04 13.58 -7.18
CA SER A 227 -16.34 14.23 -7.34
C SER A 227 -16.29 15.37 -8.35
N GLU A 228 -15.30 16.25 -8.24
CA GLU A 228 -15.16 17.40 -9.16
C GLU A 228 -14.79 16.96 -10.59
N PHE A 229 -13.88 15.99 -10.74
CA PHE A 229 -13.53 15.46 -12.06
C PHE A 229 -14.73 14.79 -12.73
N LYS A 230 -15.51 14.00 -11.98
CA LYS A 230 -16.75 13.38 -12.46
C LYS A 230 -17.79 14.42 -12.85
N GLN A 231 -17.91 15.50 -12.08
CA GLN A 231 -18.81 16.60 -12.41
C GLN A 231 -18.42 17.29 -13.72
N ARG A 232 -17.13 17.62 -13.88
CA ARG A 232 -16.57 18.34 -15.05
C ARG A 232 -16.56 17.49 -16.32
N TYR A 233 -16.15 16.23 -16.22
CA TYR A 233 -15.79 15.39 -17.37
C TYR A 233 -16.69 14.16 -17.58
N LYS A 234 -17.68 13.95 -16.68
CA LYS A 234 -18.60 12.80 -16.69
C LYS A 234 -17.84 11.47 -16.76
N LEU A 235 -16.78 11.36 -15.95
CA LEU A 235 -15.90 10.20 -15.85
C LEU A 235 -15.52 9.99 -14.39
N ASP A 236 -15.66 8.78 -13.88
CA ASP A 236 -15.25 8.39 -12.54
C ASP A 236 -13.80 7.88 -12.53
N LEU A 237 -12.88 8.67 -11.95
CA LEU A 237 -11.43 8.37 -11.90
C LEU A 237 -11.10 7.02 -11.23
N ARG A 238 -11.99 6.50 -10.37
CA ARG A 238 -11.73 5.25 -9.65
C ARG A 238 -12.12 4.01 -10.43
N THR A 239 -13.07 4.13 -11.37
CA THR A 239 -13.65 2.97 -12.05
C THR A 239 -13.47 2.99 -13.56
N GLU A 240 -13.27 4.15 -14.16
CA GLU A 240 -13.20 4.32 -15.61
C GLU A 240 -11.79 4.76 -16.08
N PRO A 241 -11.28 4.27 -17.23
CA PRO A 241 -10.01 4.71 -17.78
C PRO A 241 -10.11 6.09 -18.42
N PHE A 242 -9.01 6.86 -18.41
CA PHE A 242 -8.93 8.16 -19.10
C PHE A 242 -9.29 8.05 -20.60
N ARG A 243 -9.89 9.12 -21.14
CA ARG A 243 -10.29 9.23 -22.56
C ARG A 243 -9.96 10.60 -23.15
N ARG A 244 -10.09 10.76 -24.46
CA ARG A 244 -9.69 11.99 -25.19
C ARG A 244 -10.28 13.30 -24.61
N GLY A 245 -11.50 13.26 -24.06
CA GLY A 245 -12.15 14.44 -23.44
C GLY A 245 -12.07 14.50 -21.91
N ALA A 246 -11.28 13.63 -21.29
CA ALA A 246 -11.11 13.49 -19.85
C ALA A 246 -9.76 12.79 -19.61
N SER A 247 -8.68 13.53 -19.82
CA SER A 247 -7.33 12.99 -19.90
C SER A 247 -6.63 12.95 -18.54
N ARG A 248 -5.50 12.24 -18.47
CA ARG A 248 -4.60 12.28 -17.31
C ARG A 248 -4.14 13.71 -17.02
N GLU A 249 -3.84 14.50 -18.05
CA GLU A 249 -3.40 15.88 -17.92
C GLU A 249 -4.49 16.78 -17.31
N ASP A 250 -5.76 16.57 -17.67
CA ASP A 250 -6.90 17.28 -17.06
C ASP A 250 -6.96 17.02 -15.55
N TRP A 251 -6.72 15.77 -15.13
CA TRP A 251 -6.69 15.39 -13.72
C TRP A 251 -5.51 16.04 -12.98
N LEU A 252 -4.31 16.04 -13.56
CA LEU A 252 -3.14 16.69 -12.97
C LEU A 252 -3.31 18.21 -12.86
N ARG A 253 -3.99 18.85 -13.82
CA ARG A 253 -4.33 20.28 -13.78
C ARG A 253 -5.38 20.58 -12.72
N LEU A 254 -6.39 19.72 -12.57
CA LEU A 254 -7.37 19.85 -11.49
C LEU A 254 -6.67 19.81 -10.13
N ARG A 255 -5.78 18.84 -9.91
CA ARG A 255 -4.95 18.77 -8.69
C ARG A 255 -4.14 20.05 -8.48
N GLY A 256 -3.44 20.51 -9.52
CA GLY A 256 -2.67 21.74 -9.51
C GLY A 256 -3.47 23.00 -9.18
N SER A 257 -4.75 23.04 -9.58
CA SER A 257 -5.62 24.19 -9.30
C SER A 257 -5.85 24.42 -7.81
N TYR A 258 -5.81 23.37 -6.99
CA TYR A 258 -5.93 23.50 -5.53
C TYR A 258 -4.66 24.01 -4.87
N VAL A 259 -3.48 23.78 -5.46
CA VAL A 259 -2.24 24.44 -5.05
C VAL A 259 -2.35 25.94 -5.30
N THR A 260 -2.82 26.33 -6.48
CA THR A 260 -3.06 27.75 -6.81
C THR A 260 -4.12 28.38 -5.89
N ALA A 261 -5.18 27.65 -5.53
CA ALA A 261 -6.18 28.11 -4.57
C ALA A 261 -5.57 28.36 -3.19
N PHE A 262 -4.76 27.43 -2.68
CA PHE A 262 -4.01 27.58 -1.43
C PHE A 262 -3.11 28.81 -1.45
N LEU A 263 -2.31 29.00 -2.51
CA LEU A 263 -1.42 30.17 -2.60
C LEU A 263 -2.19 31.49 -2.63
N ARG A 264 -3.36 31.52 -3.27
CA ARG A 264 -4.22 32.73 -3.30
C ARG A 264 -4.78 33.05 -1.91
N GLU A 265 -5.26 32.04 -1.18
CA GLU A 265 -5.74 32.18 0.20
C GLU A 265 -4.59 32.61 1.14
N LEU A 266 -3.42 31.97 1.03
CA LEU A 266 -2.25 32.27 1.84
C LEU A 266 -1.70 33.69 1.58
N LYS A 267 -1.50 34.06 0.31
CA LYS A 267 -0.97 35.36 -0.08
C LYS A 267 -1.84 36.50 0.45
N ALA A 268 -3.16 36.35 0.39
CA ALA A 268 -4.11 37.34 0.91
C ALA A 268 -3.96 37.57 2.41
N GLU A 269 -3.62 36.54 3.20
CA GLU A 269 -3.36 36.69 4.63
C GLU A 269 -1.95 37.23 4.92
N LEU A 270 -0.92 36.73 4.23
CA LEU A 270 0.47 37.18 4.43
C LEU A 270 0.65 38.66 4.11
N ASP A 271 -0.03 39.19 3.08
CA ASP A 271 0.03 40.60 2.70
C ASP A 271 -0.46 41.53 3.82
N ARG A 272 -1.41 41.09 4.65
CA ARG A 272 -1.88 41.86 5.83
C ARG A 272 -0.79 42.03 6.88
N HIS A 273 0.17 41.12 6.90
CA HIS A 273 1.32 41.12 7.80
C HIS A 273 2.61 41.60 7.12
N ARG A 274 2.55 41.98 5.83
CA ARG A 274 3.71 42.38 5.02
C ARG A 274 4.78 41.30 4.90
N ILE A 275 4.35 40.03 4.92
CA ILE A 275 5.23 38.87 4.76
C ILE A 275 5.22 38.47 3.28
N LYS A 276 6.39 38.39 2.65
CA LYS A 276 6.52 37.95 1.25
C LYS A 276 6.34 36.43 1.11
N LEU A 277 5.92 35.95 -0.06
CA LEU A 277 5.71 34.53 -0.35
C LEU A 277 6.59 34.07 -1.52
N GLY A 278 7.46 33.11 -1.25
CA GLY A 278 8.27 32.42 -2.24
C GLY A 278 7.83 30.98 -2.47
N MET A 279 8.28 30.42 -3.60
CA MET A 279 8.11 29.00 -3.90
C MET A 279 9.40 28.42 -4.46
N VAL A 280 9.79 27.25 -3.94
CA VAL A 280 10.90 26.50 -4.50
C VAL A 280 10.39 25.65 -5.67
N VAL A 281 11.03 25.78 -6.83
CA VAL A 281 10.63 25.10 -8.06
C VAL A 281 11.68 24.10 -8.52
N ASN A 282 11.21 23.06 -9.21
CA ASN A 282 12.05 21.99 -9.73
C ASN A 282 12.95 22.47 -10.88
N SER A 283 14.25 22.17 -10.81
CA SER A 283 15.21 22.55 -11.85
C SER A 283 15.04 21.84 -13.18
N ASN A 284 14.36 20.69 -13.23
CA ASN A 284 14.14 19.93 -14.47
C ASN A 284 12.90 20.44 -15.21
N ASP A 285 11.82 20.71 -14.48
CA ASP A 285 10.58 21.27 -14.99
C ASP A 285 9.88 22.08 -13.89
N PRO A 286 9.90 23.43 -13.95
CA PRO A 286 9.26 24.29 -12.95
C PRO A 286 7.74 24.09 -12.81
N ARG A 287 7.10 23.38 -13.76
CA ARG A 287 5.67 23.05 -13.72
C ARG A 287 5.36 21.74 -13.00
N GLN A 288 6.35 21.14 -12.34
CA GLN A 288 6.20 19.93 -11.52
C GLN A 288 6.75 20.16 -10.10
N PRO A 289 6.26 19.42 -9.09
CA PRO A 289 6.86 19.40 -7.77
C PRO A 289 8.34 19.03 -7.81
N GLN A 290 9.10 19.44 -6.80
CA GLN A 290 10.50 19.03 -6.64
C GLN A 290 10.63 17.50 -6.53
N SER A 291 11.71 16.98 -7.10
CA SER A 291 12.13 15.60 -6.86
C SER A 291 12.96 15.52 -5.58
N TRP A 292 12.77 14.45 -4.81
CA TRP A 292 13.65 14.03 -3.74
C TRP A 292 14.64 12.98 -4.26
N ASN A 293 15.88 12.96 -3.79
CA ASN A 293 16.99 12.23 -4.42
C ASN A 293 17.67 11.18 -3.51
N VAL A 294 16.93 10.59 -2.57
CA VAL A 294 17.47 9.64 -1.60
C VAL A 294 16.65 8.36 -1.56
N PRO A 295 17.17 7.17 -1.96
CA PRO A 295 18.39 6.97 -2.74
C PRO A 295 18.19 7.20 -4.25
N GLU A 296 16.95 7.20 -4.73
CA GLU A 296 16.59 7.48 -6.13
C GLU A 296 15.95 8.87 -6.29
N LEU A 297 15.96 9.40 -7.53
CA LEU A 297 15.32 10.69 -7.87
C LEU A 297 13.83 10.49 -8.19
N VAL A 298 12.94 10.89 -7.26
CA VAL A 298 11.49 10.64 -7.33
C VAL A 298 10.68 11.88 -6.96
N ILE A 299 9.55 12.12 -7.64
CA ILE A 299 8.58 13.17 -7.27
C ILE A 299 7.69 12.65 -6.15
N THR A 300 8.13 12.79 -4.89
CA THR A 300 7.50 12.15 -3.72
C THR A 300 6.17 12.78 -3.29
N ALA A 301 5.91 14.02 -3.70
CA ALA A 301 4.60 14.66 -3.52
C ALA A 301 3.48 14.06 -4.40
N GLY A 302 3.85 13.25 -5.40
CA GLY A 302 2.94 12.72 -6.43
C GLY A 302 2.77 13.69 -7.60
N SER A 303 2.31 13.16 -8.74
CA SER A 303 2.15 13.96 -9.97
C SER A 303 1.05 15.01 -9.84
N GLN A 304 1.36 16.26 -10.20
CA GLN A 304 0.40 17.35 -10.41
C GLN A 304 1.07 18.52 -11.13
N VAL A 305 0.27 19.42 -11.71
CA VAL A 305 0.78 20.62 -12.37
C VAL A 305 1.01 21.74 -11.36
N MET A 306 2.21 22.33 -11.36
CA MET A 306 2.52 23.59 -10.66
C MET A 306 2.28 24.74 -11.64
N ASP A 307 1.20 25.51 -11.45
CA ASP A 307 0.76 26.56 -12.38
C ASP A 307 1.54 27.88 -12.17
N VAL A 308 2.87 27.80 -12.33
CA VAL A 308 3.79 28.95 -12.20
C VAL A 308 3.42 30.12 -13.10
N ASP A 309 2.85 29.87 -14.28
CA ASP A 309 2.36 30.90 -15.19
C ASP A 309 1.27 31.76 -14.53
N THR A 310 0.29 31.13 -13.88
CA THR A 310 -0.76 31.82 -13.13
C THR A 310 -0.20 32.52 -11.89
N TRP A 311 0.71 31.88 -11.16
CA TRP A 311 1.28 32.47 -9.94
C TRP A 311 2.03 33.77 -10.22
N VAL A 312 2.82 33.80 -11.31
CA VAL A 312 3.53 35.02 -11.75
C VAL A 312 2.56 36.06 -12.28
N ARG A 313 1.60 35.67 -13.13
CA ARG A 313 0.63 36.59 -13.75
C ARG A 313 -0.27 37.29 -12.72
N GLU A 314 -0.72 36.56 -11.70
CA GLU A 314 -1.57 37.09 -10.62
C GLU A 314 -0.77 37.71 -9.47
N GLY A 315 0.57 37.58 -9.45
CA GLY A 315 1.42 38.07 -8.36
C GLY A 315 1.23 37.31 -7.05
N LEU A 316 0.92 36.01 -7.13
CA LEU A 316 0.74 35.13 -5.95
C LEU A 316 2.07 34.80 -5.27
N VAL A 317 3.18 34.84 -6.03
CA VAL A 317 4.54 34.58 -5.53
C VAL A 317 5.43 35.78 -5.79
N ASP A 318 6.08 36.25 -4.73
CA ASP A 318 7.06 37.32 -4.76
C ASP A 318 8.43 36.81 -5.26
N GLU A 319 8.74 35.52 -5.06
CA GLU A 319 9.99 34.92 -5.54
C GLU A 319 9.85 33.45 -5.96
N LEU A 320 10.51 33.07 -7.05
CA LEU A 320 10.71 31.70 -7.48
C LEU A 320 12.18 31.29 -7.28
N LEU A 321 12.43 30.37 -6.35
CA LEU A 321 13.77 29.85 -6.04
C LEU A 321 13.99 28.51 -6.75
N ILE A 322 14.94 28.46 -7.67
CA ILE A 322 15.24 27.22 -8.42
C ILE A 322 16.20 26.36 -7.60
N TYR A 323 15.74 25.16 -7.24
CA TYR A 323 16.52 24.18 -6.49
C TYR A 323 17.06 23.10 -7.43
N GLY A 324 18.39 22.97 -7.50
CA GLY A 324 19.01 22.03 -8.43
C GLY A 324 20.53 21.92 -8.31
N ASN A 325 21.07 20.96 -9.05
CA ASN A 325 22.48 20.58 -8.98
C ASN A 325 23.37 21.57 -9.77
N ASN A 326 24.32 22.21 -9.07
CA ASN A 326 25.63 22.64 -9.59
C ASN A 326 25.71 23.24 -11.03
N SER A 327 24.82 24.17 -11.40
CA SER A 327 24.78 24.89 -12.70
C SER A 327 24.63 23.99 -13.94
N GLY A 328 23.92 22.87 -13.83
CA GLY A 328 23.67 21.97 -14.95
C GLY A 328 22.72 22.56 -16.02
N PRO A 329 22.71 22.00 -17.25
CA PRO A 329 21.86 22.50 -18.33
C PRO A 329 20.35 22.61 -17.98
N PRO A 330 19.72 21.65 -17.25
CA PRO A 330 18.32 21.80 -16.86
C PRO A 330 18.07 23.02 -15.96
N GLN A 331 18.93 23.24 -14.96
CA GLN A 331 18.81 24.36 -14.03
C GLN A 331 18.97 25.72 -14.72
N LEU A 332 19.92 25.82 -15.66
CA LEU A 332 20.11 27.04 -16.46
C LEU A 332 18.92 27.30 -17.39
N LYS A 333 18.39 26.24 -18.04
CA LYS A 333 17.19 26.37 -18.87
C LYS A 333 15.98 26.83 -18.05
N ALA A 334 15.74 26.22 -16.89
CA ALA A 334 14.67 26.63 -15.99
C ALA A 334 14.82 28.09 -15.56
N LEU A 335 16.06 28.54 -15.28
CA LEU A 335 16.35 29.94 -14.95
C LEU A 335 16.00 30.89 -16.11
N ASP A 336 16.45 30.59 -17.33
CA ASP A 336 16.13 31.41 -18.50
C ASP A 336 14.61 31.48 -18.76
N ASP A 337 13.91 30.33 -18.68
CA ASP A 337 12.46 30.26 -18.88
C ASP A 337 11.70 31.11 -17.84
N LEU A 338 12.09 31.02 -16.56
CA LEU A 338 11.44 31.75 -15.48
C LEU A 338 11.78 33.24 -15.50
N LEU A 339 13.01 33.62 -15.83
CA LEU A 339 13.37 35.02 -16.06
C LEU A 339 12.57 35.63 -17.21
N PHE A 340 12.33 34.86 -18.28
CA PHE A 340 11.47 35.29 -19.37
C PHE A 340 10.02 35.47 -18.92
N LEU A 341 9.47 34.51 -18.15
CA LEU A 341 8.11 34.53 -17.63
C LEU A 341 7.87 35.70 -16.65
N ALA A 342 8.83 35.96 -15.76
CA ALA A 342 8.74 37.00 -14.73
C ALA A 342 9.00 38.42 -15.25
N ARG A 343 9.43 38.58 -16.51
CA ARG A 343 9.78 39.89 -17.08
C ARG A 343 8.60 40.85 -17.05
N GLY A 344 8.80 42.02 -16.43
CA GLY A 344 7.77 43.05 -16.30
C GLY A 344 6.78 42.80 -15.16
N THR A 345 7.02 41.77 -14.33
CA THR A 345 6.26 41.49 -13.11
C THR A 345 7.07 41.87 -11.87
N LYS A 346 6.48 41.68 -10.67
CA LYS A 346 7.18 41.87 -9.39
C LYS A 346 7.88 40.62 -8.87
N THR A 347 7.72 39.47 -9.54
CA THR A 347 8.29 38.20 -9.08
C THR A 347 9.79 38.15 -9.36
N GLU A 348 10.59 37.97 -8.31
CA GLU A 348 12.03 37.72 -8.41
C GLU A 348 12.29 36.25 -8.78
N VAL A 349 13.42 35.97 -9.45
CA VAL A 349 13.88 34.60 -9.72
C VAL A 349 15.30 34.47 -9.19
N SER A 350 15.53 33.46 -8.35
CA SER A 350 16.81 33.18 -7.73
C SER A 350 17.18 31.71 -7.87
N VAL A 351 18.43 31.37 -7.54
CA VAL A 351 18.95 30.02 -7.74
C VAL A 351 19.75 29.53 -6.55
N LEU A 352 19.38 28.36 -6.05
CA LEU A 352 20.12 27.66 -4.99
C LEU A 352 21.21 26.78 -5.60
N THR A 353 22.43 26.89 -5.06
CA THR A 353 23.62 26.21 -5.57
C THR A 353 24.64 25.94 -4.48
N SER A 354 25.39 24.84 -4.61
CA SER A 354 26.55 24.54 -3.76
C SER A 354 27.83 25.25 -4.23
N GLY A 355 27.82 25.92 -5.38
CA GLY A 355 28.99 26.58 -5.97
C GLY A 355 28.64 27.92 -6.62
N PRO A 356 28.36 28.98 -5.83
CA PRO A 356 27.90 30.27 -6.35
C PRO A 356 28.94 31.02 -7.19
N PHE A 357 30.23 30.70 -7.06
CA PHE A 357 31.31 31.41 -7.76
C PHE A 357 31.77 30.76 -9.08
N ARG A 358 31.11 29.68 -9.51
CA ARG A 358 31.43 29.03 -10.79
C ARG A 358 31.17 29.99 -11.95
N ASP A 359 31.99 29.89 -13.00
CA ASP A 359 31.94 30.78 -14.17
C ASP A 359 30.54 30.84 -14.81
N GLY A 360 29.78 29.74 -14.78
CA GLY A 360 28.42 29.68 -15.30
C GLY A 360 27.42 30.65 -14.65
N TRP A 361 27.67 31.10 -13.41
CA TRP A 361 26.78 32.04 -12.69
C TRP A 361 27.11 33.51 -12.94
N LYS A 362 28.34 33.84 -13.33
CA LYS A 362 28.83 35.22 -13.42
C LYS A 362 27.97 36.12 -14.31
N ALA A 363 27.51 35.60 -15.45
CA ALA A 363 26.66 36.35 -16.38
C ALA A 363 25.25 36.66 -15.81
N TYR A 364 24.73 35.81 -14.93
CA TYR A 364 23.44 36.01 -14.26
C TYR A 364 23.58 36.95 -13.06
N GLN A 365 24.64 36.78 -12.26
CA GLN A 365 24.98 37.68 -11.17
C GLN A 365 25.19 39.13 -11.66
N ALA A 366 25.84 39.32 -12.81
CA ALA A 366 26.00 40.63 -13.44
C ALA A 366 24.66 41.27 -13.88
N LYS A 367 23.60 40.46 -14.07
CA LYS A 367 22.23 40.92 -14.34
C LYS A 367 21.40 41.07 -13.05
N GLY A 368 22.00 40.88 -11.88
CA GLY A 368 21.34 41.00 -10.59
C GLY A 368 20.57 39.76 -10.14
N VAL A 369 20.76 38.59 -10.76
CA VAL A 369 20.13 37.34 -10.32
C VAL A 369 20.78 36.87 -9.01
N PRO A 370 20.02 36.74 -7.90
CA PRO A 370 20.57 36.26 -6.63
C PRO A 370 20.98 34.79 -6.72
N THR A 371 22.21 34.49 -6.30
CA THR A 371 22.68 33.13 -6.07
C THR A 371 22.65 32.83 -4.57
N VAL A 372 21.98 31.74 -4.20
CA VAL A 372 21.81 31.28 -2.83
C VAL A 372 22.76 30.12 -2.56
N LEU A 373 23.64 30.28 -1.60
CA LEU A 373 24.59 29.27 -1.17
C LEU A 373 23.93 28.31 -0.16
N ALA A 374 23.92 27.02 -0.49
CA ALA A 374 23.58 25.94 0.43
C ALA A 374 24.84 25.17 0.84
N VAL A 375 25.22 25.30 2.11
CA VAL A 375 26.35 24.57 2.73
C VAL A 375 26.03 24.23 4.19
N SER A 376 26.68 23.20 4.70
CA SER A 376 26.31 22.55 5.97
C SER A 376 27.17 22.94 7.17
N ASP A 377 28.46 23.20 6.98
CA ASP A 377 29.43 23.31 8.09
C ASP A 377 30.37 24.52 7.99
N ASP A 378 31.06 24.82 9.10
CA ASP A 378 31.94 25.98 9.26
C ASP A 378 33.03 26.04 8.17
N VAL A 379 33.60 24.88 7.82
CA VAL A 379 34.72 24.74 6.87
C VAL A 379 34.25 25.07 5.45
N GLN A 380 33.10 24.53 5.03
CA GLN A 380 32.54 24.79 3.71
C GLN A 380 32.08 26.24 3.53
N HIS A 381 31.51 26.85 4.58
CA HIS A 381 31.12 28.27 4.53
C HIS A 381 32.33 29.17 4.30
N LEU A 382 33.44 28.90 4.98
CA LEU A 382 34.67 29.66 4.80
C LEU A 382 35.36 29.34 3.49
N GLU A 383 35.42 28.07 3.08
CA GLU A 383 35.98 27.61 1.80
C GLU A 383 35.32 28.33 0.62
N ARG A 384 33.99 28.39 0.64
CA ARG A 384 33.12 28.93 -0.42
C ARG A 384 32.60 30.33 -0.11
N GLY A 385 33.30 31.09 0.74
CA GLY A 385 33.00 32.49 1.07
C GLY A 385 34.10 33.45 0.62
N PHE A 386 33.92 34.76 0.82
CA PHE A 386 34.87 35.80 0.41
C PHE A 386 35.93 36.10 1.47
N VAL A 387 36.68 35.08 1.88
CA VAL A 387 37.92 35.31 2.64
C VAL A 387 39.12 34.86 1.79
N PRO A 388 40.05 35.77 1.44
CA PRO A 388 41.24 35.42 0.68
C PRO A 388 42.04 34.30 1.35
N GLU A 389 42.70 33.47 0.54
CA GLU A 389 43.61 32.45 1.06
C GLU A 389 44.68 33.06 1.98
N GLN A 390 44.95 32.36 3.07
CA GLN A 390 45.86 32.77 4.12
C GLN A 390 47.13 31.93 4.09
N THR A 391 48.21 32.53 4.59
CA THR A 391 49.42 31.80 4.97
C THR A 391 49.37 31.47 6.47
N ALA A 392 50.36 30.72 6.97
CA ALA A 392 50.46 30.42 8.41
C ALA A 392 50.56 31.67 9.29
N ALA A 393 51.00 32.81 8.75
CA ALA A 393 50.99 34.09 9.45
C ALA A 393 49.56 34.61 9.74
N GLY A 394 48.57 34.19 8.94
CA GLY A 394 47.15 34.55 9.12
C GLY A 394 46.59 34.17 10.49
N MET A 395 47.13 33.12 11.13
CA MET A 395 46.80 32.74 12.52
C MET A 395 47.11 33.83 13.56
N ARG A 396 47.96 34.81 13.22
CA ARG A 396 48.32 35.95 14.08
C ARG A 396 47.60 37.24 13.68
N SER A 397 46.73 37.19 12.67
CA SER A 397 45.97 38.35 12.20
C SER A 397 45.05 38.89 13.31
N PRO A 398 44.90 40.22 13.45
CA PRO A 398 43.86 40.80 14.29
C PRO A 398 42.46 40.49 13.76
N ASP A 399 42.32 40.31 12.44
CA ASP A 399 41.07 39.89 11.82
C ASP A 399 40.77 38.42 12.12
N VAL A 400 39.60 38.18 12.72
CA VAL A 400 39.12 36.85 13.07
C VAL A 400 38.82 36.01 11.84
N PHE A 401 38.34 36.60 10.74
CA PHE A 401 37.98 35.85 9.53
C PHE A 401 39.24 35.34 8.81
N ALA A 402 40.31 36.12 8.78
CA ALA A 402 41.63 35.65 8.36
C ALA A 402 42.13 34.47 9.23
N ARG A 403 41.97 34.52 10.57
CA ARG A 403 42.34 33.37 11.42
C ARG A 403 41.48 32.14 11.12
N MET A 404 40.17 32.31 10.98
CA MET A 404 39.24 31.23 10.62
C MET A 404 39.57 30.60 9.27
N ARG A 405 39.91 31.41 8.27
CA ARG A 405 40.31 30.93 6.94
C ARG A 405 41.63 30.16 6.99
N ALA A 406 42.61 30.61 7.78
CA ALA A 406 43.83 29.85 8.02
C ALA A 406 43.55 28.49 8.70
N LEU A 407 42.67 28.45 9.71
CA LEU A 407 42.22 27.22 10.36
C LEU A 407 41.52 26.27 9.37
N GLN A 408 40.59 26.79 8.56
CA GLN A 408 39.90 26.05 7.51
C GLN A 408 40.90 25.41 6.53
N GLN A 409 41.88 26.17 6.03
CA GLN A 409 42.93 25.64 5.15
C GLN A 409 43.79 24.57 5.83
N GLY A 410 44.03 24.69 7.14
CA GLY A 410 44.72 23.68 7.93
C GLY A 410 43.92 22.37 8.06
N ILE A 411 42.61 22.47 8.29
CA ILE A 411 41.71 21.31 8.36
C ILE A 411 41.64 20.59 7.00
N ALA A 412 41.61 21.35 5.90
CA ALA A 412 41.63 20.83 4.54
C ALA A 412 43.00 20.24 4.13
N GLY A 413 44.04 20.40 4.97
CA GLY A 413 45.40 19.91 4.71
C GLY A 413 46.24 20.80 3.78
N GLY A 414 45.72 21.97 3.40
CA GLY A 414 46.42 22.94 2.54
C GLY A 414 47.40 23.84 3.29
N LEU A 415 47.37 23.86 4.62
CA LEU A 415 48.24 24.71 5.44
C LEU A 415 48.73 23.99 6.70
N SER A 416 50.04 24.02 6.96
CA SER A 416 50.61 23.53 8.23
C SER A 416 50.49 24.61 9.30
N LEU A 417 49.92 24.26 10.46
CA LEU A 417 49.63 25.20 11.56
C LEU A 417 50.39 24.81 12.83
N ASP A 418 50.89 25.82 13.54
CA ASP A 418 51.57 25.67 14.83
C ASP A 418 50.58 25.22 15.92
N PRO A 419 50.79 24.05 16.58
CA PRO A 419 49.92 23.56 17.64
C PRO A 419 49.68 24.56 18.77
N ALA A 420 50.67 25.39 19.13
CA ALA A 420 50.50 26.39 20.19
C ALA A 420 49.47 27.47 19.83
N LEU A 421 49.41 27.85 18.55
CA LEU A 421 48.40 28.79 18.04
C LEU A 421 47.02 28.15 17.99
N LEU A 422 46.92 26.86 17.65
CA LEU A 422 45.66 26.12 17.70
C LEU A 422 45.08 26.08 19.13
N VAL A 423 45.91 25.79 20.13
CA VAL A 423 45.48 25.78 21.54
C VAL A 423 45.02 27.17 22.00
N LYS A 424 45.68 28.23 21.53
CA LYS A 424 45.25 29.61 21.80
C LYS A 424 43.89 29.91 21.14
N SER A 425 43.71 29.59 19.86
CA SER A 425 42.45 29.82 19.13
C SER A 425 41.29 28.96 19.66
N ALA A 426 41.56 27.78 20.23
CA ALA A 426 40.57 26.95 20.92
C ALA A 426 39.95 27.64 22.16
N ARG A 427 40.55 28.75 22.63
CA ARG A 427 40.05 29.61 23.72
C ARG A 427 39.58 30.99 23.23
N SER A 428 39.38 31.15 21.92
CA SER A 428 38.91 32.41 21.34
C SER A 428 37.54 32.81 21.91
N ALA A 429 37.28 34.11 22.04
CA ALA A 429 35.93 34.58 22.34
C ALA A 429 34.95 34.28 21.18
N ASN A 430 35.47 34.18 19.95
CA ASN A 430 34.66 33.82 18.80
C ASN A 430 34.39 32.30 18.77
N LEU A 431 33.11 31.94 18.74
CA LEU A 431 32.65 30.56 18.80
C LEU A 431 33.08 29.72 17.59
N ILE A 432 32.97 30.27 16.37
CA ILE A 432 33.33 29.56 15.14
C ILE A 432 34.86 29.35 15.07
N GLU A 433 35.65 30.33 15.53
CA GLU A 433 37.11 30.17 15.64
C GLU A 433 37.48 29.05 16.62
N ARG A 434 36.82 28.99 17.79
CA ARG A 434 37.01 27.89 18.74
C ARG A 434 36.74 26.54 18.12
N ARG A 435 35.61 26.39 17.41
CA ARG A 435 35.23 25.14 16.73
C ARG A 435 36.27 24.72 15.69
N LEU A 436 36.66 25.63 14.80
CA LEU A 436 37.67 25.36 13.78
C LEU A 436 39.02 24.99 14.39
N ALA A 437 39.42 25.64 15.48
CA ALA A 437 40.65 25.30 16.18
C ALA A 437 40.63 23.89 16.77
N LEU A 438 39.49 23.47 17.36
CA LEU A 438 39.31 22.10 17.86
C LEU A 438 39.32 21.07 16.73
N GLN A 439 38.69 21.36 15.58
CA GLN A 439 38.76 20.50 14.40
C GLN A 439 40.21 20.36 13.90
N ALA A 440 40.94 21.48 13.80
CA ALA A 440 42.35 21.49 13.38
C ALA A 440 43.25 20.72 14.37
N LEU A 441 42.98 20.79 15.67
CA LEU A 441 43.64 19.98 16.70
C LEU A 441 43.33 18.48 16.51
N GLY A 442 42.09 18.13 16.18
CA GLY A 442 41.69 16.76 15.88
C GLY A 442 42.45 16.15 14.69
N LYS A 443 42.81 16.97 13.69
CA LYS A 443 43.60 16.55 12.52
C LYS A 443 45.10 16.37 12.80
N GLN A 444 45.61 16.83 13.95
CA GLN A 444 46.99 16.57 14.34
C GLN A 444 47.20 15.07 14.58
N LYS A 445 48.34 14.52 14.16
CA LYS A 445 48.66 13.10 14.33
C LYS A 445 49.01 12.73 15.78
N ALA A 446 49.62 13.66 16.53
CA ALA A 446 50.01 13.51 17.92
C ALA A 446 49.91 14.89 18.61
N GLY A 447 49.77 14.90 19.95
CA GLY A 447 49.68 16.15 20.72
C GLY A 447 48.86 15.98 21.99
N ASP A 448 48.88 17.02 22.84
CA ASP A 448 48.13 17.09 24.08
C ASP A 448 46.60 17.08 23.82
N LEU A 449 45.88 16.20 24.52
CA LEU A 449 44.43 16.09 24.44
C LEU A 449 43.70 17.08 25.37
N GLN A 450 44.38 17.70 26.34
CA GLN A 450 43.76 18.62 27.31
C GLN A 450 42.94 19.75 26.66
N PRO A 451 43.37 20.38 25.55
CA PRO A 451 42.54 21.38 24.87
C PRO A 451 41.20 20.81 24.36
N LEU A 452 41.19 19.57 23.88
CA LEU A 452 39.99 18.89 23.42
C LEU A 452 39.10 18.48 24.60
N PHE A 453 39.68 18.01 25.71
CA PHE A 453 38.93 17.73 26.94
C PHE A 453 38.31 18.99 27.54
N ALA A 454 39.02 20.12 27.51
CA ALA A 454 38.45 21.41 27.91
C ALA A 454 37.25 21.80 27.02
N GLY A 455 37.32 21.52 25.71
CA GLY A 455 36.22 21.75 24.77
C GLY A 455 34.95 20.93 25.07
N LEU A 456 35.08 19.74 25.68
CA LEU A 456 33.91 18.96 26.14
C LEU A 456 33.16 19.64 27.29
N GLY A 457 33.82 20.55 28.02
CA GLY A 457 33.24 21.34 29.11
C GLY A 457 32.77 22.74 28.70
N ASP A 458 32.81 23.07 27.40
CA ASP A 458 32.43 24.40 26.91
C ASP A 458 30.96 24.71 27.19
N ALA A 459 30.65 25.99 27.39
CA ALA A 459 29.27 26.46 27.59
C ALA A 459 28.41 26.20 26.34
N GLU A 460 29.02 26.28 25.17
CA GLU A 460 28.34 26.19 23.89
C GLU A 460 28.28 24.76 23.37
N ASN A 461 27.07 24.27 23.10
CA ASN A 461 26.84 22.89 22.70
C ASN A 461 27.57 22.52 21.40
N GLY A 462 27.54 23.41 20.41
CA GLY A 462 28.29 23.24 19.17
C GLY A 462 29.81 23.07 19.39
N VAL A 463 30.39 23.68 20.42
CA VAL A 463 31.81 23.49 20.74
C VAL A 463 32.05 22.11 21.35
N ARG A 464 31.17 21.66 22.26
CA ARG A 464 31.23 20.31 22.84
C ARG A 464 31.14 19.21 21.78
N CYS A 465 30.20 19.34 20.83
CA CYS A 465 30.03 18.39 19.73
C CYS A 465 31.30 18.27 18.87
N VAL A 466 31.89 19.41 18.50
CA VAL A 466 33.13 19.43 17.71
C VAL A 466 34.33 18.88 18.49
N ALA A 467 34.44 19.17 19.80
CA ALA A 467 35.45 18.57 20.65
C ALA A 467 35.35 17.04 20.69
N ALA A 468 34.13 16.51 20.81
CA ALA A 468 33.89 15.07 20.78
C ALA A 468 34.29 14.44 19.44
N LEU A 469 33.89 15.05 18.31
CA LEU A 469 34.28 14.57 16.98
C LEU A 469 35.80 14.65 16.76
N ALA A 470 36.46 15.71 17.22
CA ALA A 470 37.91 15.87 17.15
C ALA A 470 38.64 14.78 17.96
N LEU A 471 38.16 14.42 19.15
CA LEU A 471 38.68 13.29 19.92
C LEU A 471 38.52 11.96 19.17
N GLY A 472 37.41 11.78 18.45
CA GLY A 472 37.20 10.64 17.55
C GLY A 472 38.20 10.58 16.39
N GLU A 473 38.64 11.73 15.87
CA GLU A 473 39.70 11.81 14.85
C GLU A 473 41.08 11.47 15.43
N ARG A 474 41.33 11.81 16.71
CA ARG A 474 42.55 11.43 17.44
C ARG A 474 42.63 9.93 17.71
N ARG A 475 41.48 9.26 17.82
CA ARG A 475 41.33 7.80 18.04
C ARG A 475 41.97 7.29 19.33
N ASP A 476 42.23 8.15 20.31
CA ASP A 476 42.88 7.80 21.57
C ASP A 476 41.86 7.26 22.59
N PRO A 477 42.01 6.01 23.08
CA PRO A 477 41.06 5.41 24.03
C PRO A 477 40.96 6.17 25.36
N ALA A 478 41.97 6.98 25.74
CA ALA A 478 41.93 7.82 26.94
C ALA A 478 40.77 8.85 26.92
N ALA A 479 40.18 9.11 25.75
CA ALA A 479 39.02 9.97 25.61
C ALA A 479 37.69 9.32 26.04
N CYS A 480 37.64 8.00 26.25
CA CYS A 480 36.41 7.28 26.56
C CYS A 480 35.69 7.82 27.81
N ALA A 481 36.37 7.86 28.97
CA ALA A 481 35.78 8.37 30.20
C ALA A 481 35.38 9.87 30.13
N PRO A 482 36.22 10.79 29.62
CA PRO A 482 35.81 12.19 29.41
C PRO A 482 34.57 12.36 28.53
N LEU A 483 34.45 11.58 27.44
CA LEU A 483 33.29 11.63 26.56
C LEU A 483 32.01 11.17 27.27
N LEU A 484 32.06 10.07 28.03
CA LEU A 484 30.92 9.59 28.81
C LEU A 484 30.53 10.59 29.92
N GLN A 485 31.51 11.23 30.56
CA GLN A 485 31.27 12.26 31.57
C GLN A 485 30.62 13.51 30.97
N ALA A 486 30.95 13.87 29.72
CA ALA A 486 30.30 14.98 29.02
C ALA A 486 28.81 14.71 28.80
N ILE A 487 28.42 13.46 28.49
CA ILE A 487 27.01 13.06 28.40
C ILE A 487 26.32 13.18 29.76
N GLU A 488 26.94 12.69 30.84
CA GLU A 488 26.37 12.80 32.20
C GLU A 488 26.05 14.25 32.59
N ARG A 489 26.88 15.20 32.15
CA ARG A 489 26.79 16.60 32.57
C ARG A 489 25.84 17.45 31.71
N TYR A 490 25.78 17.23 30.40
CA TYR A 490 25.14 18.17 29.45
C TYR A 490 24.07 17.55 28.55
N ASP A 491 23.80 16.24 28.69
CA ASP A 491 22.94 15.41 27.84
C ASP A 491 21.99 16.14 26.87
N ASN A 492 22.28 16.05 25.57
CA ASN A 492 21.37 16.42 24.49
C ASN A 492 21.58 15.50 23.28
N HIS A 493 20.66 15.55 22.32
CA HIS A 493 20.68 14.66 21.15
C HIS A 493 21.98 14.77 20.34
N MET A 494 22.38 15.99 19.95
CA MET A 494 23.57 16.19 19.10
C MET A 494 24.85 15.69 19.76
N LEU A 495 25.06 16.03 21.04
CA LEU A 495 26.26 15.61 21.76
C LEU A 495 26.33 14.08 21.88
N ARG A 496 25.20 13.41 22.14
CA ARG A 496 25.12 11.94 22.18
C ARG A 496 25.53 11.31 20.85
N GLU A 497 25.00 11.79 19.73
CA GLU A 497 25.39 11.27 18.40
C GLU A 497 26.88 11.49 18.10
N CYS A 498 27.42 12.68 18.41
CA CYS A 498 28.85 12.96 18.24
C CYS A 498 29.74 12.07 19.12
N VAL A 499 29.36 11.83 20.39
CA VAL A 499 30.09 10.94 21.29
C VAL A 499 30.05 9.49 20.79
N ILE A 500 28.89 9.01 20.30
CA ILE A 500 28.78 7.67 19.72
C ILE A 500 29.70 7.53 18.50
N ILE A 501 29.72 8.51 17.61
CA ILE A 501 30.63 8.54 16.45
C ILE A 501 32.10 8.51 16.91
N ALA A 502 32.45 9.30 17.92
CA ALA A 502 33.81 9.37 18.46
C ALA A 502 34.25 8.03 19.06
N LEU A 503 33.44 7.44 19.95
CA LEU A 503 33.74 6.18 20.62
C LEU A 503 33.91 5.02 19.62
N ARG A 504 33.12 4.98 18.55
CA ARG A 504 33.23 3.95 17.50
C ARG A 504 34.55 4.00 16.74
N ARG A 505 35.23 5.15 16.71
CA ARG A 505 36.48 5.38 15.96
C ARG A 505 37.75 5.14 16.79
N MET A 506 37.63 4.95 18.11
CA MET A 506 38.77 4.75 19.00
C MET A 506 39.58 3.50 18.66
N GLN A 507 40.90 3.60 18.82
CA GLN A 507 41.82 2.50 18.53
C GLN A 507 42.94 2.38 19.59
N PRO A 508 43.04 1.24 20.30
CA PRO A 508 42.09 0.12 20.32
C PRO A 508 40.71 0.52 20.89
N VAL A 509 39.65 -0.19 20.52
CA VAL A 509 38.30 0.08 21.06
C VAL A 509 38.27 -0.18 22.57
N PRO A 510 37.76 0.74 23.40
CA PRO A 510 37.72 0.60 24.87
C PRO A 510 36.58 -0.35 25.33
N VAL A 511 36.64 -1.61 24.91
CA VAL A 511 35.56 -2.59 25.09
C VAL A 511 35.20 -2.81 26.56
N SER A 512 36.19 -2.89 27.45
CA SER A 512 35.98 -3.12 28.88
C SER A 512 35.20 -1.97 29.52
N GLU A 513 35.64 -0.73 29.29
CA GLU A 513 34.99 0.48 29.83
C GLU A 513 33.57 0.66 29.28
N LEU A 514 33.38 0.46 27.97
CA LEU A 514 32.07 0.55 27.34
C LEU A 514 31.13 -0.56 27.84
N SER A 515 31.63 -1.79 28.06
CA SER A 515 30.82 -2.88 28.61
C SER A 515 30.41 -2.60 30.06
N ALA A 516 31.32 -2.07 30.87
CA ALA A 516 31.00 -1.64 32.23
C ALA A 516 29.96 -0.51 32.23
N ALA A 517 30.13 0.50 31.35
CA ALA A 517 29.17 1.60 31.20
C ALA A 517 27.78 1.11 30.75
N ALA A 518 27.73 0.18 29.79
CA ALA A 518 26.49 -0.41 29.29
C ALA A 518 25.73 -1.21 30.36
N LEU A 519 26.44 -1.89 31.27
CA LEU A 519 25.84 -2.78 32.26
C LEU A 519 25.58 -2.12 33.63
N GLN A 520 26.41 -1.17 34.03
CA GLN A 520 26.49 -0.72 35.43
C GLN A 520 26.11 0.76 35.61
N SER A 521 26.06 1.56 34.54
CA SER A 521 25.72 2.97 34.67
C SER A 521 24.28 3.16 35.13
N LYS A 522 24.08 4.03 36.14
CA LYS A 522 22.75 4.43 36.59
C LYS A 522 22.04 5.31 35.56
N ASN A 523 22.78 6.02 34.71
CA ASN A 523 22.23 6.87 33.68
C ASN A 523 21.87 6.06 32.42
N PRO A 524 20.57 5.97 32.03
CA PRO A 524 20.14 5.23 30.85
C PRO A 524 20.73 5.75 29.54
N ARG A 525 21.10 7.04 29.47
CA ARG A 525 21.71 7.65 28.28
C ARG A 525 23.16 7.22 28.09
N ILE A 526 23.91 7.03 29.18
CA ILE A 526 25.24 6.42 29.12
C ILE A 526 25.13 4.96 28.68
N ARG A 527 24.17 4.21 29.21
CA ARG A 527 23.94 2.82 28.78
C ARG A 527 23.61 2.74 27.29
N GLU A 528 22.74 3.63 26.80
CA GLU A 528 22.42 3.78 25.38
C GLU A 528 23.67 4.06 24.53
N VAL A 529 24.44 5.10 24.89
CA VAL A 529 25.65 5.51 24.16
C VAL A 529 26.66 4.37 24.11
N ALA A 530 26.91 3.70 25.24
CA ALA A 530 27.83 2.58 25.33
C ALA A 530 27.37 1.39 24.46
N MET A 531 26.09 1.03 24.53
CA MET A 531 25.50 -0.05 23.73
C MET A 531 25.61 0.24 22.22
N ARG A 532 25.28 1.45 21.80
CA ARG A 532 25.36 1.89 20.40
C ARG A 532 26.80 2.03 19.92
N ALA A 533 27.75 2.38 20.79
CA ALA A 533 29.17 2.41 20.46
C ALA A 533 29.73 1.00 20.22
N LEU A 534 29.33 0.02 21.05
CA LEU A 534 29.74 -1.38 20.92
C LEU A 534 29.10 -2.11 19.73
N LEU A 535 27.94 -1.67 19.26
CA LEU A 535 27.15 -2.33 18.20
C LEU A 535 27.92 -2.66 16.92
N VAL A 536 28.79 -1.75 16.46
CA VAL A 536 29.58 -1.95 15.21
C VAL A 536 30.80 -2.85 15.43
N HIS A 537 31.10 -3.16 16.69
CA HIS A 537 32.20 -4.03 17.13
C HIS A 537 31.66 -5.35 17.71
N ALA A 538 30.42 -5.71 17.39
CA ALA A 538 29.74 -6.86 17.94
C ALA A 538 30.47 -8.16 17.60
N THR A 539 30.87 -8.89 18.64
CA THR A 539 31.52 -10.21 18.56
C THR A 539 30.83 -11.17 19.54
N PRO A 540 31.02 -12.49 19.43
CA PRO A 540 30.45 -13.43 20.38
C PRO A 540 30.84 -13.13 21.85
N ALA A 541 32.01 -12.55 22.09
CA ALA A 541 32.45 -12.14 23.43
C ALA A 541 31.58 -11.05 24.07
N LEU A 542 30.85 -10.26 23.26
CA LEU A 542 29.92 -9.22 23.72
C LEU A 542 28.48 -9.72 23.85
N LEU A 543 28.19 -10.98 23.50
CA LEU A 543 26.85 -11.54 23.62
C LEU A 543 26.28 -11.44 25.05
N PRO A 544 27.05 -11.64 26.14
CA PRO A 544 26.55 -11.41 27.50
C PRO A 544 26.14 -9.94 27.76
N VAL A 545 26.88 -8.98 27.18
CA VAL A 545 26.59 -7.55 27.33
C VAL A 545 25.28 -7.21 26.62
N PHE A 546 25.12 -7.64 25.36
CA PHE A 546 23.90 -7.39 24.60
C PHE A 546 22.70 -8.18 25.14
N GLY A 547 22.91 -9.42 25.61
CA GLY A 547 21.87 -10.23 26.25
C GLY A 547 21.29 -9.55 27.50
N ALA A 548 22.14 -8.97 28.35
CA ALA A 548 21.69 -8.14 29.46
C ALA A 548 20.99 -6.85 28.98
N GLY A 549 21.49 -6.24 27.90
CA GLY A 549 20.88 -5.07 27.26
C GLY A 549 19.45 -5.27 26.78
N LEU A 550 19.07 -6.49 26.38
CA LEU A 550 17.67 -6.83 26.05
C LEU A 550 16.72 -6.67 27.24
N GLN A 551 17.25 -6.77 28.47
CA GLN A 551 16.49 -6.66 29.72
C GLN A 551 16.60 -5.26 30.35
N ASP A 552 17.16 -4.27 29.64
CA ASP A 552 17.29 -2.91 30.17
C ASP A 552 15.91 -2.28 30.41
N GLY A 553 15.80 -1.49 31.48
CA GLY A 553 14.60 -0.72 31.79
C GLY A 553 14.28 0.35 30.74
N ALA A 554 15.30 0.86 30.02
CA ALA A 554 15.16 1.85 28.96
C ALA A 554 15.07 1.19 27.58
N ARG A 555 14.17 1.72 26.73
CA ARG A 555 13.87 1.18 25.40
C ARG A 555 15.07 1.22 24.42
N PHE A 556 15.86 2.29 24.43
CA PHE A 556 16.97 2.49 23.50
C PHE A 556 18.09 1.44 23.65
N PRO A 557 18.60 1.14 24.87
CA PRO A 557 19.53 0.03 25.06
C PRO A 557 18.98 -1.33 24.59
N ARG A 558 17.69 -1.62 24.84
CA ARG A 558 17.06 -2.86 24.35
C ARG A 558 17.08 -2.96 22.83
N PHE A 559 16.73 -1.87 22.15
CA PHE A 559 16.78 -1.78 20.69
C PHE A 559 18.21 -2.00 20.16
N ALA A 560 19.19 -1.27 20.71
CA ALA A 560 20.58 -1.37 20.29
C ALA A 560 21.16 -2.77 20.56
N ALA A 561 20.77 -3.42 21.65
CA ALA A 561 21.14 -4.79 21.96
C ALA A 561 20.62 -5.77 20.91
N ALA A 562 19.32 -5.73 20.58
CA ALA A 562 18.73 -6.61 19.56
C ALA A 562 19.35 -6.39 18.16
N GLU A 563 19.72 -5.15 17.82
CA GLU A 563 20.45 -4.84 16.59
C GLU A 563 21.89 -5.39 16.62
N ALA A 564 22.60 -5.18 17.73
CA ALA A 564 23.97 -5.63 17.89
C ALA A 564 24.10 -7.16 17.86
N ILE A 565 23.17 -7.89 18.47
CA ILE A 565 23.12 -9.36 18.40
C ILE A 565 22.93 -9.81 16.94
N GLY A 566 22.10 -9.12 16.17
CA GLY A 566 21.96 -9.35 14.72
C GLY A 566 23.23 -9.12 13.91
N ASN A 567 24.19 -8.36 14.43
CA ASN A 567 25.51 -8.18 13.82
C ASN A 567 26.51 -9.29 14.21
N ILE A 568 26.22 -10.11 15.23
CA ILE A 568 27.02 -11.29 15.61
C ILE A 568 26.66 -12.47 14.69
N SER A 569 26.88 -12.28 13.40
CA SER A 569 26.36 -13.16 12.33
C SER A 569 26.95 -14.58 12.27
N LYS A 570 27.98 -14.89 13.06
CA LYS A 570 28.67 -16.20 13.07
C LYS A 570 28.39 -17.04 14.33
N SER A 571 27.38 -16.68 15.13
CA SER A 571 27.08 -17.35 16.40
C SER A 571 25.65 -17.92 16.37
N PRO A 572 25.50 -19.26 16.39
CA PRO A 572 24.21 -19.89 16.62
C PRO A 572 23.57 -19.43 17.95
N GLU A 573 24.36 -19.16 18.97
CA GLU A 573 23.89 -18.65 20.26
C GLU A 573 23.24 -17.27 20.12
N ALA A 574 23.80 -16.38 19.28
CA ALA A 574 23.19 -15.09 18.97
C ALA A 574 21.82 -15.26 18.28
N ILE A 575 21.67 -16.24 17.40
CA ILE A 575 20.39 -16.58 16.77
C ILE A 575 19.38 -17.06 17.82
N GLU A 576 19.78 -17.96 18.73
CA GLU A 576 18.91 -18.42 19.82
C GLU A 576 18.44 -17.28 20.73
N VAL A 577 19.33 -16.34 21.05
CA VAL A 577 18.96 -15.14 21.83
C VAL A 577 17.93 -14.28 21.08
N LEU A 578 18.09 -14.08 19.77
CA LEU A 578 17.11 -13.34 18.96
C LEU A 578 15.77 -14.08 18.83
N LEU A 579 15.79 -15.40 18.73
CA LEU A 579 14.56 -16.21 18.71
C LEU A 579 13.77 -16.04 20.01
N GLY A 580 14.44 -16.05 21.17
CA GLY A 580 13.80 -15.73 22.45
C GLY A 580 13.28 -14.28 22.53
N ALA A 581 13.97 -13.33 21.89
CA ALA A 581 13.55 -11.93 21.85
C ALA A 581 12.26 -11.68 21.04
N LEU A 582 11.80 -12.64 20.23
CA LEU A 582 10.48 -12.57 19.56
C LEU A 582 9.29 -12.70 20.52
N ASP A 583 9.53 -13.11 21.77
CA ASP A 583 8.54 -13.18 22.85
C ASP A 583 8.70 -12.05 23.88
N HIS A 584 9.56 -11.07 23.60
CA HIS A 584 9.79 -9.93 24.49
C HIS A 584 8.52 -9.06 24.66
N PRO A 585 8.20 -8.53 25.86
CA PRO A 585 6.99 -7.74 26.09
C PRO A 585 6.99 -6.38 25.37
N ASP A 586 8.16 -5.80 25.13
CA ASP A 586 8.30 -4.58 24.32
C ASP A 586 8.27 -4.91 22.82
N PRO A 587 7.26 -4.45 22.06
CA PRO A 587 7.16 -4.72 20.63
C PRO A 587 8.36 -4.18 19.84
N VAL A 588 9.03 -3.12 20.28
CA VAL A 588 10.21 -2.59 19.57
C VAL A 588 11.35 -3.61 19.55
N VAL A 589 11.50 -4.40 20.62
CA VAL A 589 12.48 -5.49 20.70
C VAL A 589 12.06 -6.64 19.79
N VAL A 590 10.79 -7.04 19.80
CA VAL A 590 10.25 -8.11 18.93
C VAL A 590 10.51 -7.77 17.47
N ASN A 591 10.15 -6.56 17.05
CA ASN A 591 10.31 -6.11 15.67
C ASN A 591 11.78 -5.97 15.28
N ARG A 592 12.64 -5.44 16.16
CA ARG A 592 14.10 -5.40 15.91
C ARG A 592 14.70 -6.79 15.80
N ALA A 593 14.31 -7.72 16.68
CA ALA A 593 14.78 -9.10 16.64
C ALA A 593 14.36 -9.78 15.33
N ALA A 594 13.12 -9.54 14.87
CA ALA A 594 12.65 -10.03 13.58
C ALA A 594 13.50 -9.49 12.42
N VAL A 595 13.73 -8.17 12.36
CA VAL A 595 14.59 -7.54 11.34
C VAL A 595 16.01 -8.12 11.37
N SER A 596 16.59 -8.29 12.56
CA SER A 596 17.91 -8.91 12.74
C SER A 596 17.95 -10.36 12.21
N LEU A 597 16.93 -11.18 12.49
CA LEU A 597 16.82 -12.54 11.97
C LEU A 597 16.68 -12.58 10.45
N GLY A 598 15.86 -11.69 9.86
CA GLY A 598 15.72 -11.56 8.40
C GLY A 598 17.05 -11.17 7.74
N LYS A 599 17.76 -10.20 8.30
CA LYS A 599 19.11 -9.81 7.83
C LYS A 599 20.10 -10.97 7.88
N LEU A 600 20.07 -11.79 8.93
CA LEU A 600 20.92 -12.97 9.05
C LEU A 600 20.59 -14.04 7.99
N ALA A 601 19.31 -14.22 7.66
CA ALA A 601 18.86 -15.12 6.60
C ALA A 601 19.37 -14.68 5.22
N ALA A 602 19.23 -13.39 4.90
CA ALA A 602 19.65 -12.82 3.61
C ALA A 602 21.16 -12.96 3.31
N PHE A 603 22.03 -13.01 4.34
CA PHE A 603 23.48 -13.13 4.14
C PHE A 603 23.95 -14.53 3.71
N GLY A 604 23.12 -15.58 3.80
CA GLY A 604 23.42 -16.91 3.27
C GLY A 604 24.69 -17.59 3.84
N ARG A 605 25.01 -17.39 5.12
CA ARG A 605 26.21 -17.95 5.78
C ARG A 605 26.08 -19.46 6.05
N PRO A 606 27.18 -20.24 6.15
CA PRO A 606 27.11 -21.70 6.31
C PRO A 606 26.33 -22.21 7.53
N GLU A 607 26.34 -21.46 8.65
CA GLU A 607 25.61 -21.85 9.87
C GLU A 607 24.09 -21.58 9.76
N THR A 608 23.68 -20.62 8.92
CA THR A 608 22.30 -20.11 8.82
C THR A 608 21.31 -21.12 8.18
N PRO A 609 21.63 -21.85 7.08
CA PRO A 609 20.70 -22.79 6.45
C PRO A 609 20.15 -23.87 7.39
N ARG A 610 20.93 -24.30 8.39
CA ARG A 610 20.46 -25.29 9.38
C ARG A 610 19.37 -24.75 10.30
N LEU A 611 19.43 -23.44 10.61
CA LEU A 611 18.48 -22.76 11.48
C LEU A 611 17.37 -22.05 10.71
N HIS A 612 17.47 -21.93 9.38
CA HIS A 612 16.47 -21.29 8.52
C HIS A 612 15.04 -21.76 8.80
N PRO A 613 14.72 -23.07 8.84
CA PRO A 613 13.37 -23.53 9.11
C PRO A 613 12.85 -23.07 10.48
N LYS A 614 13.73 -23.10 11.50
CA LYS A 614 13.40 -22.66 12.87
C LYS A 614 13.15 -21.14 12.92
N MET A 615 14.02 -20.36 12.29
CA MET A 615 13.88 -18.89 12.22
C MET A 615 12.62 -18.49 11.47
N LEU A 616 12.37 -19.07 10.28
CA LEU A 616 11.17 -18.79 9.49
C LEU A 616 9.90 -19.17 10.25
N ALA A 617 9.86 -20.34 10.89
CA ALA A 617 8.72 -20.76 11.69
C ALA A 617 8.45 -19.79 12.85
N ALA A 618 9.49 -19.34 13.55
CA ALA A 618 9.36 -18.38 14.65
C ALA A 618 8.87 -17.01 14.17
N LEU A 619 9.35 -16.51 13.04
CA LEU A 619 8.87 -15.26 12.44
C LEU A 619 7.42 -15.36 11.98
N VAL A 620 7.02 -16.48 11.37
CA VAL A 620 5.62 -16.75 10.99
C VAL A 620 4.72 -16.79 12.23
N ALA A 621 5.18 -17.42 13.32
CA ALA A 621 4.46 -17.42 14.59
C ALA A 621 4.33 -16.00 15.17
N ALA A 622 5.40 -15.20 15.13
CA ALA A 622 5.37 -13.79 15.55
C ALA A 622 4.42 -12.94 14.68
N PHE A 623 4.39 -13.17 13.36
CA PHE A 623 3.47 -12.51 12.44
C PHE A 623 2.01 -12.85 12.78
N ARG A 624 1.70 -14.14 13.01
CA ARG A 624 0.37 -14.62 13.41
C ARG A 624 -0.19 -13.99 14.69
N LYS A 625 0.67 -13.44 15.56
CA LYS A 625 0.23 -12.70 16.76
C LYS A 625 -0.53 -11.40 16.44
N HIS A 626 -0.59 -10.94 15.17
CA HIS A 626 -1.30 -9.73 14.76
C HIS A 626 -2.79 -9.95 14.39
N THR A 627 -3.32 -11.16 14.69
CA THR A 627 -4.68 -11.62 14.38
C THR A 627 -5.82 -10.73 14.91
N ASP A 628 -5.73 -10.22 16.14
CA ASP A 628 -6.85 -9.52 16.81
C ASP A 628 -6.72 -7.98 16.81
N GLY A 629 -5.60 -7.46 16.33
CA GLY A 629 -5.31 -6.02 16.32
C GLY A 629 -5.14 -5.36 17.69
N LYS A 630 -5.02 -6.11 18.79
CA LYS A 630 -4.93 -5.55 20.15
C LYS A 630 -3.51 -5.22 20.61
N ARG A 631 -2.49 -5.63 19.84
CA ARG A 631 -1.09 -5.36 20.18
C ARG A 631 -0.79 -3.86 20.11
N ALA A 632 0.13 -3.39 20.94
CA ALA A 632 0.58 -2.00 20.92
C ALA A 632 1.26 -1.59 19.59
N ASP A 633 1.72 -2.56 18.80
CA ASP A 633 2.27 -2.38 17.46
C ASP A 633 1.31 -2.82 16.35
N ALA A 634 0.01 -2.97 16.63
CA ALA A 634 -0.96 -3.50 15.67
C ALA A 634 -1.03 -2.74 14.33
N GLU A 635 -0.69 -1.45 14.33
CA GLU A 635 -0.67 -0.60 13.14
C GLU A 635 0.59 -0.76 12.29
N TRP A 636 1.71 -1.23 12.85
CA TRP A 636 3.01 -1.22 12.15
C TRP A 636 3.86 -2.47 12.31
N GLY A 637 3.83 -3.19 13.44
CA GLY A 637 4.75 -4.30 13.77
C GLY A 637 4.65 -5.51 12.84
N TRP A 638 3.49 -5.71 12.23
CA TRP A 638 3.31 -6.71 11.19
C TRP A 638 4.21 -6.46 9.96
N ARG A 639 4.52 -5.19 9.63
CA ARG A 639 5.31 -4.81 8.47
C ARG A 639 6.79 -5.22 8.57
N PRO A 640 7.57 -4.84 9.61
CA PRO A 640 8.95 -5.28 9.74
C PRO A 640 9.06 -6.80 9.92
N ILE A 641 8.14 -7.46 10.65
CA ILE A 641 8.14 -8.92 10.78
C ILE A 641 7.87 -9.59 9.42
N GLY A 642 6.86 -9.11 8.69
CA GLY A 642 6.56 -9.60 7.35
C GLY A 642 7.72 -9.41 6.37
N ASN A 643 8.36 -8.24 6.39
CA ASN A 643 9.55 -7.98 5.59
C ASN A 643 10.71 -8.90 5.97
N ALA A 644 10.91 -9.19 7.26
CA ALA A 644 11.89 -10.16 7.70
C ALA A 644 11.60 -11.59 7.20
N ILE A 645 10.33 -11.98 7.09
CA ILE A 645 9.94 -13.25 6.46
C ILE A 645 10.32 -13.27 4.98
N LEU A 646 10.13 -12.15 4.25
CA LEU A 646 10.50 -12.07 2.82
C LEU A 646 12.01 -12.20 2.57
N GLU A 647 12.86 -11.94 3.55
CA GLU A 647 14.31 -12.16 3.44
C GLU A 647 14.71 -13.64 3.34
N PHE A 648 13.78 -14.57 3.58
CA PHE A 648 13.97 -16.03 3.36
C PHE A 648 13.70 -16.46 1.91
N GLY A 649 13.51 -15.51 0.98
CA GLY A 649 13.27 -15.81 -0.42
C GLY A 649 11.94 -16.51 -0.67
N ASP A 650 11.94 -17.51 -1.55
CA ASP A 650 10.72 -18.21 -1.99
C ASP A 650 9.97 -18.91 -0.84
N ASP A 651 10.69 -19.45 0.14
CA ASP A 651 10.08 -20.10 1.31
C ASP A 651 9.30 -19.10 2.17
N GLY A 652 9.87 -17.91 2.37
CA GLY A 652 9.24 -16.80 3.08
C GLY A 652 8.02 -16.25 2.33
N ALA A 653 8.18 -16.01 1.02
CA ALA A 653 7.07 -15.58 0.16
C ALA A 653 5.94 -16.61 0.13
N ALA A 654 6.26 -17.90 0.05
CA ALA A 654 5.28 -18.99 0.10
C ALA A 654 4.57 -19.05 1.47
N ALA A 655 5.29 -18.82 2.57
CA ALA A 655 4.69 -18.76 3.91
C ALA A 655 3.68 -17.62 4.03
N LEU A 656 4.01 -16.42 3.55
CA LEU A 656 3.09 -15.28 3.56
C LEU A 656 1.92 -15.47 2.59
N ARG A 657 2.14 -16.05 1.39
CA ARG A 657 1.05 -16.38 0.46
C ARG A 657 0.08 -17.40 1.09
N ARG A 658 0.59 -18.42 1.79
CA ARG A 658 -0.28 -19.35 2.54
C ARG A 658 -1.13 -18.63 3.58
N ILE A 659 -0.58 -17.66 4.30
CA ILE A 659 -1.35 -16.85 5.28
C ILE A 659 -2.36 -15.94 4.57
N ARG A 660 -1.96 -15.30 3.46
CA ARG A 660 -2.82 -14.47 2.63
C ARG A 660 -4.02 -15.25 2.08
N ASP A 661 -3.76 -16.47 1.64
CA ASP A 661 -4.72 -17.32 0.97
C ASP A 661 -5.59 -18.13 1.97
N ASP A 662 -5.25 -18.07 3.26
CA ASP A 662 -6.00 -18.67 4.39
C ASP A 662 -7.12 -17.71 4.84
N ILE A 663 -8.36 -18.14 4.65
CA ILE A 663 -9.57 -17.36 4.99
C ILE A 663 -9.94 -17.41 6.47
N GLY A 664 -9.21 -18.20 7.29
CA GLY A 664 -9.51 -18.36 8.72
C GLY A 664 -9.28 -17.10 9.56
N ASP A 665 -8.47 -16.16 9.07
CA ASP A 665 -8.20 -14.88 9.72
C ASP A 665 -8.10 -13.74 8.69
N PRO A 666 -9.21 -13.01 8.42
CA PRO A 666 -9.25 -11.96 7.41
C PRO A 666 -8.28 -10.80 7.66
N ARG A 667 -7.98 -10.50 8.93
CA ARG A 667 -7.01 -9.45 9.26
C ARG A 667 -5.62 -9.93 8.88
N LEU A 668 -5.23 -11.12 9.32
CA LEU A 668 -3.91 -11.66 9.03
C LEU A 668 -3.70 -11.89 7.53
N ALA A 669 -4.75 -12.29 6.81
CA ALA A 669 -4.74 -12.40 5.36
C ALA A 669 -4.46 -11.03 4.68
N ASP A 670 -5.16 -9.97 5.09
CA ASP A 670 -4.92 -8.61 4.58
C ASP A 670 -3.50 -8.11 4.92
N LEU A 671 -3.01 -8.35 6.15
CA LEU A 671 -1.64 -7.99 6.53
C LEU A 671 -0.61 -8.75 5.69
N ALA A 672 -0.81 -10.06 5.47
CA ALA A 672 0.09 -10.86 4.64
C ALA A 672 0.10 -10.39 3.18
N TRP A 673 -1.08 -10.07 2.63
CA TRP A 673 -1.22 -9.43 1.32
C TRP A 673 -0.47 -8.09 1.26
N ARG A 674 -0.65 -7.22 2.26
CA ARG A 674 0.05 -5.94 2.32
C ARG A 674 1.56 -6.10 2.33
N VAL A 675 2.09 -7.21 2.86
CA VAL A 675 3.53 -7.50 2.84
C VAL A 675 3.97 -8.07 1.49
N VAL A 676 3.30 -9.10 0.98
CA VAL A 676 3.78 -9.88 -0.19
C VAL A 676 3.34 -9.32 -1.55
N ASP A 677 2.22 -8.58 -1.60
CA ASP A 677 1.66 -8.00 -2.84
C ASP A 677 1.74 -6.46 -2.86
N LEU A 678 1.69 -5.79 -1.69
CA LEU A 678 1.96 -4.34 -1.56
C LEU A 678 3.31 -4.04 -0.93
N THR A 679 4.36 -4.63 -1.49
CA THR A 679 5.74 -4.56 -0.96
C THR A 679 6.15 -3.13 -0.61
N GLN A 680 6.67 -2.95 0.60
CA GLN A 680 7.26 -1.71 1.09
C GLN A 680 8.46 -2.03 1.96
N ARG A 681 9.63 -1.44 1.65
CA ARG A 681 10.89 -1.66 2.37
C ARG A 681 11.44 -0.32 2.88
N PRO A 682 11.99 -0.26 4.10
CA PRO A 682 12.63 0.96 4.57
C PRO A 682 13.89 1.28 3.75
N ASN A 683 14.26 2.56 3.66
CA ASN A 683 15.43 3.08 2.93
C ASN A 683 15.40 2.91 1.40
N THR A 684 14.29 2.55 0.76
CA THR A 684 14.19 2.40 -0.71
C THR A 684 12.76 2.50 -1.20
N PHE A 685 12.57 3.00 -2.43
CA PHE A 685 11.27 2.96 -3.10
C PHE A 685 10.97 1.54 -3.61
N SER A 686 9.84 0.97 -3.19
CA SER A 686 9.39 -0.35 -3.63
C SER A 686 8.60 -0.27 -4.94
N SER A 687 9.28 0.19 -5.99
CA SER A 687 8.67 0.56 -7.27
C SER A 687 7.95 -0.61 -7.96
N VAL A 688 6.76 -0.33 -8.50
CA VAL A 688 5.95 -1.27 -9.29
C VAL A 688 5.29 -0.53 -10.47
N THR A 689 4.86 -1.25 -11.51
CA THR A 689 4.01 -0.65 -12.55
C THR A 689 2.56 -0.53 -12.08
N GLU A 690 1.78 0.31 -12.75
CA GLU A 690 0.33 0.40 -12.52
C GLU A 690 -0.36 -0.96 -12.73
N GLU A 691 0.02 -1.72 -13.76
CA GLU A 691 -0.55 -3.05 -14.02
C GLU A 691 -0.21 -4.04 -12.91
N GLN A 692 1.02 -3.98 -12.39
CA GLN A 692 1.43 -4.81 -11.24
C GLN A 692 0.64 -4.43 -9.98
N ASN A 693 0.40 -3.14 -9.75
CA ASN A 693 -0.45 -2.67 -8.66
C ASN A 693 -1.89 -3.15 -8.82
N GLU A 694 -2.50 -3.01 -9.99
CA GLU A 694 -3.86 -3.50 -10.25
C GLU A 694 -3.94 -5.03 -10.09
N ALA A 695 -2.91 -5.77 -10.50
CA ALA A 695 -2.84 -7.22 -10.27
C ALA A 695 -2.73 -7.55 -8.77
N ALA A 696 -1.97 -6.76 -7.99
CA ALA A 696 -1.89 -6.90 -6.54
C ALA A 696 -3.24 -6.60 -5.88
N MET A 697 -3.95 -5.56 -6.30
CA MET A 697 -5.29 -5.20 -5.80
C MET A 697 -6.33 -6.29 -6.09
N ARG A 698 -6.28 -6.93 -7.27
CA ARG A 698 -7.14 -8.09 -7.57
C ARG A 698 -6.89 -9.29 -6.65
N ARG A 699 -5.63 -9.49 -6.24
CA ARG A 699 -5.23 -10.55 -5.29
C ARG A 699 -5.48 -10.21 -3.83
N ARG A 700 -5.95 -9.00 -3.53
CA ARG A 700 -6.28 -8.60 -2.16
C ARG A 700 -7.29 -9.59 -1.57
N PRO A 701 -6.95 -10.25 -0.45
CA PRO A 701 -7.91 -11.04 0.31
C PRO A 701 -9.06 -10.13 0.66
N MET A 702 -10.27 -10.68 0.59
CA MET A 702 -11.39 -9.95 1.12
C MET A 702 -11.14 -9.75 2.61
N MET A 703 -10.82 -8.51 2.99
CA MET A 703 -11.08 -8.08 4.34
C MET A 703 -12.57 -8.32 4.54
N MET A 704 -12.91 -9.30 5.37
CA MET A 704 -14.12 -9.15 6.16
C MET A 704 -13.93 -7.81 6.84
N ALA A 705 -14.74 -6.82 6.45
CA ALA A 705 -14.72 -5.56 7.16
C ALA A 705 -14.85 -5.91 8.63
N ALA A 706 -13.94 -5.38 9.45
CA ALA A 706 -14.19 -5.34 10.88
C ALA A 706 -15.62 -4.79 11.05
N GLU A 707 -16.40 -5.41 11.91
CA GLU A 707 -17.77 -5.01 12.23
C GLU A 707 -17.75 -3.58 12.79
N LEU A 708 -17.69 -2.58 11.90
CA LEU A 708 -17.53 -1.17 12.21
C LEU A 708 -18.89 -0.48 12.38
N GLY A 709 -19.96 -1.08 11.86
CA GLY A 709 -21.34 -0.65 12.02
C GLY A 709 -22.09 -1.43 13.10
N ARG A 710 -23.41 -1.21 13.16
CA ARG A 710 -24.29 -1.83 14.17
C ARG A 710 -24.56 -3.29 13.80
N ALA A 711 -24.66 -4.14 14.83
CA ALA A 711 -25.06 -5.53 14.70
C ALA A 711 -26.59 -5.66 14.88
N TRP A 712 -27.30 -5.96 13.79
CA TRP A 712 -28.72 -6.26 13.79
C TRP A 712 -28.92 -7.74 14.06
N ARG A 713 -29.84 -8.09 14.97
CA ARG A 713 -30.17 -9.49 15.29
C ARG A 713 -31.54 -9.86 14.73
N VAL A 714 -31.62 -11.01 14.07
CA VAL A 714 -32.86 -11.60 13.56
C VAL A 714 -33.07 -12.96 14.20
N ASP A 715 -34.25 -13.18 14.76
CA ASP A 715 -34.67 -14.48 15.33
C ASP A 715 -36.13 -14.75 14.92
N PRO A 716 -36.41 -15.77 14.11
CA PRO A 716 -37.74 -16.03 13.56
C PRO A 716 -38.69 -16.59 14.60
N VAL A 717 -38.17 -17.12 15.71
CA VAL A 717 -38.92 -17.73 16.81
C VAL A 717 -39.18 -16.72 17.92
N ASN A 718 -38.14 -16.02 18.39
CA ASN A 718 -38.20 -15.17 19.58
C ASN A 718 -38.27 -13.66 19.24
N GLY A 719 -37.98 -13.27 18.00
CA GLY A 719 -37.92 -11.87 17.58
C GLY A 719 -39.29 -11.21 17.39
N ARG A 720 -39.29 -9.88 17.38
CA ARG A 720 -40.48 -9.05 17.10
C ARG A 720 -40.10 -7.85 16.23
N ASP A 721 -40.75 -7.67 15.09
CA ASP A 721 -40.42 -6.58 14.14
C ASP A 721 -40.67 -5.15 14.65
N ALA A 722 -41.41 -5.04 15.76
CA ALA A 722 -41.57 -3.78 16.50
C ALA A 722 -40.32 -3.39 17.30
N GLN A 723 -39.37 -4.30 17.50
CA GLN A 723 -38.09 -4.01 18.15
C GLN A 723 -37.14 -3.27 17.19
N ASP A 724 -36.10 -2.68 17.77
CA ASP A 724 -35.10 -1.90 17.05
C ASP A 724 -33.96 -2.76 16.48
N GLY A 725 -34.01 -4.09 16.61
CA GLY A 725 -33.01 -5.02 16.09
C GLY A 725 -31.64 -4.98 16.78
N VAL A 726 -31.44 -4.06 17.74
CA VAL A 726 -30.19 -3.85 18.48
C VAL A 726 -30.38 -4.21 19.94
N ALA A 727 -31.35 -3.60 20.64
CA ALA A 727 -31.69 -3.94 22.03
C ALA A 727 -32.37 -5.32 22.13
N GLY A 728 -33.17 -5.69 21.12
CA GLY A 728 -33.75 -7.02 20.97
C GLY A 728 -33.91 -7.40 19.48
N PRO A 729 -33.99 -8.71 19.16
CA PRO A 729 -34.01 -9.17 17.77
C PRO A 729 -35.32 -8.83 17.05
N VAL A 730 -35.21 -8.36 15.81
CA VAL A 730 -36.37 -8.33 14.90
C VAL A 730 -36.75 -9.76 14.50
N LYS A 731 -37.99 -9.96 14.05
CA LYS A 731 -38.49 -11.29 13.69
C LYS A 731 -38.06 -11.67 12.27
N THR A 732 -38.14 -10.72 11.34
CA THR A 732 -38.03 -10.99 9.89
C THR A 732 -36.72 -10.48 9.30
N ILE A 733 -36.22 -11.18 8.29
CA ILE A 733 -35.01 -10.78 7.54
C ILE A 733 -35.30 -9.47 6.79
N ALA A 734 -36.50 -9.36 6.22
CA ALA A 734 -36.95 -8.18 5.49
C ALA A 734 -36.93 -6.91 6.35
N ARG A 735 -37.26 -7.02 7.64
CA ARG A 735 -37.19 -5.87 8.57
C ARG A 735 -35.75 -5.44 8.80
N ALA A 736 -34.83 -6.36 9.04
CA ALA A 736 -33.42 -6.05 9.27
C ALA A 736 -32.76 -5.41 8.04
N ILE A 737 -32.97 -5.97 6.85
CA ILE A 737 -32.43 -5.41 5.59
C ILE A 737 -32.92 -3.98 5.35
N ARG A 738 -34.18 -3.69 5.70
CA ARG A 738 -34.73 -2.33 5.55
C ARG A 738 -34.00 -1.31 6.43
N LEU A 739 -33.55 -1.73 7.61
CA LEU A 739 -32.95 -0.86 8.62
C LEU A 739 -31.44 -0.69 8.44
N ALA A 740 -30.75 -1.71 7.93
CA ALA A 740 -29.31 -1.73 7.79
C ALA A 740 -28.74 -0.57 6.94
N GLN A 741 -27.63 -0.01 7.40
CA GLN A 741 -26.86 1.06 6.77
C GLN A 741 -25.43 0.59 6.43
N PRO A 742 -24.68 1.29 5.56
CA PRO A 742 -23.30 0.94 5.23
C PRO A 742 -22.41 0.72 6.47
N GLY A 743 -21.79 -0.45 6.57
CA GLY A 743 -20.95 -0.89 7.69
C GLY A 743 -21.64 -1.84 8.67
N ASP A 744 -22.98 -1.92 8.62
CA ASP A 744 -23.76 -2.78 9.51
C ASP A 744 -23.70 -4.26 9.12
N THR A 745 -23.88 -5.12 10.12
CA THR A 745 -24.02 -6.58 9.94
C THR A 745 -25.38 -7.03 10.45
N ILE A 746 -26.08 -7.83 9.66
CA ILE A 746 -27.33 -8.52 10.01
C ILE A 746 -26.98 -9.97 10.36
N HIS A 747 -27.10 -10.32 11.64
CA HIS A 747 -26.89 -11.66 12.16
C HIS A 747 -28.22 -12.40 12.25
N LEU A 748 -28.34 -13.47 11.48
CA LEU A 748 -29.44 -14.43 11.63
C LEU A 748 -29.12 -15.42 12.74
N ALA A 749 -30.07 -15.67 13.63
CA ALA A 749 -29.99 -16.82 14.53
C ALA A 749 -30.02 -18.11 13.68
N PRO A 750 -29.23 -19.15 14.04
CA PRO A 750 -29.30 -20.44 13.35
C PRO A 750 -30.72 -21.01 13.37
N GLY A 751 -31.21 -21.46 12.22
CA GLY A 751 -32.56 -21.99 12.08
C GLY A 751 -33.07 -21.92 10.65
N THR A 752 -34.31 -22.36 10.45
CA THR A 752 -34.99 -22.31 9.16
C THR A 752 -35.90 -21.08 9.08
N TYR A 753 -35.71 -20.30 8.03
CA TYR A 753 -36.49 -19.12 7.71
C TYR A 753 -37.32 -19.42 6.47
N HIS A 754 -38.64 -19.37 6.60
CA HIS A 754 -39.55 -19.36 5.46
C HIS A 754 -39.68 -17.92 4.94
N GLU A 755 -38.58 -17.34 4.48
CA GLU A 755 -38.46 -15.97 3.97
C GLU A 755 -37.40 -15.90 2.86
N SER A 756 -37.44 -14.83 2.07
CA SER A 756 -36.36 -14.46 1.14
C SER A 756 -35.58 -13.27 1.71
N ALA A 757 -34.27 -13.26 1.51
CA ALA A 757 -33.42 -12.10 1.75
C ALA A 757 -33.37 -11.22 0.49
N ASP A 758 -34.25 -10.21 0.44
CA ASP A 758 -34.32 -9.27 -0.68
C ASP A 758 -33.46 -8.02 -0.41
N LEU A 759 -32.32 -7.94 -1.10
CA LEU A 759 -31.34 -6.86 -1.06
C LEU A 759 -31.47 -5.93 -2.28
N THR A 760 -32.63 -5.90 -2.94
CA THR A 760 -32.88 -5.03 -4.08
C THR A 760 -32.58 -3.56 -3.75
N ASN A 761 -31.77 -2.92 -4.60
CA ASN A 761 -31.37 -1.53 -4.45
C ASN A 761 -30.63 -1.19 -3.13
N LYS A 762 -29.85 -2.13 -2.59
CA LYS A 762 -29.03 -1.91 -1.38
C LYS A 762 -27.56 -1.66 -1.66
N HIS A 763 -26.99 -0.73 -0.91
CA HIS A 763 -25.64 -0.22 -1.11
C HIS A 763 -24.91 -0.07 0.23
N GLY A 764 -23.75 -0.70 0.34
CA GLY A 764 -22.70 -0.34 1.29
C GLY A 764 -21.75 0.71 0.72
N LEU A 765 -20.64 0.97 1.41
CA LEU A 765 -19.57 1.87 0.98
C LEU A 765 -18.22 1.14 0.97
N PRO A 766 -17.21 1.63 0.22
CA PRO A 766 -15.85 1.11 0.31
C PRO A 766 -15.35 1.06 1.76
N GLY A 767 -14.93 -0.11 2.23
CA GLY A 767 -14.51 -0.35 3.62
C GLY A 767 -15.66 -0.42 4.67
N LYS A 768 -16.91 -0.22 4.26
CA LYS A 768 -18.12 -0.31 5.11
C LYS A 768 -19.25 -1.05 4.36
N PRO A 769 -19.11 -2.38 4.14
CA PRO A 769 -20.14 -3.16 3.46
C PRO A 769 -21.39 -3.30 4.33
N ILE A 770 -22.53 -3.62 3.71
CA ILE A 770 -23.68 -4.18 4.43
C ILE A 770 -23.53 -5.69 4.39
N THR A 771 -23.47 -6.33 5.56
CA THR A 771 -23.27 -7.78 5.66
C THR A 771 -24.56 -8.48 6.11
N LEU A 772 -24.96 -9.52 5.42
CA LEU A 772 -25.96 -10.50 5.86
C LEU A 772 -25.22 -11.80 6.21
N ASP A 773 -25.20 -12.15 7.48
CA ASP A 773 -24.53 -13.34 8.00
C ASP A 773 -25.55 -14.32 8.59
N GLY A 774 -25.63 -15.49 7.97
CA GLY A 774 -26.60 -16.51 8.34
C GLY A 774 -26.21 -17.34 9.56
N HIS A 775 -24.93 -17.42 9.93
CA HIS A 775 -24.44 -18.37 10.96
C HIS A 775 -24.92 -19.81 10.74
N GLY A 776 -25.09 -20.23 9.47
CA GLY A 776 -25.63 -21.54 9.11
C GLY A 776 -27.16 -21.59 8.97
N ALA A 777 -27.84 -20.45 8.92
CA ALA A 777 -29.28 -20.37 8.67
C ALA A 777 -29.68 -20.93 7.29
N VAL A 778 -30.86 -21.54 7.25
CA VAL A 778 -31.48 -22.08 6.04
C VAL A 778 -32.64 -21.17 5.65
N LEU A 779 -32.62 -20.61 4.44
CA LEU A 779 -33.77 -19.92 3.84
C LEU A 779 -34.53 -20.90 2.94
N ASP A 780 -35.68 -21.35 3.42
CA ASP A 780 -36.51 -22.36 2.78
C ASP A 780 -37.69 -21.71 2.02
N GLY A 781 -37.69 -21.87 0.70
CA GLY A 781 -38.68 -21.32 -0.21
C GLY A 781 -40.07 -21.97 -0.15
N SER A 782 -40.23 -23.07 0.57
CA SER A 782 -41.43 -23.90 0.54
C SER A 782 -42.48 -23.54 1.60
N GLU A 783 -43.74 -23.87 1.31
CA GLU A 783 -44.89 -23.78 2.21
C GLU A 783 -45.62 -25.13 2.27
N PRO A 784 -46.23 -25.49 3.43
CA PRO A 784 -46.99 -26.72 3.53
C PRO A 784 -48.28 -26.66 2.71
N VAL A 785 -48.60 -27.76 2.05
CA VAL A 785 -49.94 -28.00 1.49
C VAL A 785 -50.90 -28.20 2.65
N ARG A 786 -52.03 -27.47 2.64
CA ARG A 786 -53.08 -27.56 3.66
C ARG A 786 -54.37 -28.04 3.00
N GLY A 787 -54.99 -29.08 3.55
CA GLY A 787 -56.20 -29.70 3.04
C GLY A 787 -57.34 -28.71 2.83
N VAL A 788 -57.44 -27.69 3.68
CA VAL A 788 -58.46 -26.63 3.59
C VAL A 788 -58.38 -25.81 2.29
N ASP A 789 -57.20 -25.70 1.69
CA ASP A 789 -57.00 -24.92 0.47
C ASP A 789 -57.25 -25.75 -0.80
N TRP A 790 -57.42 -27.07 -0.68
CA TRP A 790 -57.49 -28.01 -1.80
C TRP A 790 -58.84 -28.73 -1.85
N GLU A 791 -59.37 -28.85 -3.06
CA GLU A 791 -60.61 -29.59 -3.31
C GLU A 791 -60.31 -31.08 -3.49
N SER A 792 -61.01 -31.96 -2.77
CA SER A 792 -60.96 -33.39 -3.04
C SER A 792 -61.92 -33.75 -4.18
N LEU A 793 -61.42 -34.49 -5.16
CA LEU A 793 -62.21 -34.98 -6.30
C LEU A 793 -62.55 -36.48 -6.16
N GLY A 794 -62.28 -37.08 -5.00
CA GLY A 794 -62.43 -38.52 -4.75
C GLY A 794 -61.25 -39.36 -5.25
N GLN A 795 -61.19 -40.63 -4.83
CA GLN A 795 -60.15 -41.60 -5.23
C GLN A 795 -58.71 -41.10 -5.00
N GLY A 796 -58.48 -40.35 -3.92
CA GLY A 796 -57.18 -39.78 -3.58
C GLY A 796 -56.71 -38.64 -4.50
N LEU A 797 -57.56 -38.08 -5.37
CA LEU A 797 -57.21 -36.92 -6.21
C LEU A 797 -57.58 -35.59 -5.52
N PHE A 798 -56.68 -34.63 -5.56
CA PHE A 798 -56.87 -33.28 -5.02
C PHE A 798 -56.52 -32.22 -6.05
N ARG A 799 -57.24 -31.09 -6.03
CA ARG A 799 -57.09 -29.97 -6.97
C ARG A 799 -56.92 -28.64 -6.24
N ARG A 800 -56.00 -27.80 -6.74
CA ARG A 800 -55.88 -26.37 -6.39
C ARG A 800 -55.79 -25.51 -7.63
N VAL A 801 -56.84 -24.74 -7.88
CA VAL A 801 -56.86 -23.64 -8.86
C VAL A 801 -56.13 -22.43 -8.29
N LYS A 802 -55.27 -21.74 -9.06
CA LYS A 802 -54.55 -20.53 -8.65
C LYS A 802 -53.75 -20.70 -7.36
N LEU A 803 -52.80 -21.62 -7.36
CA LEU A 803 -51.91 -21.85 -6.22
C LEU A 803 -51.00 -20.64 -5.92
N LEU A 804 -50.53 -19.92 -6.97
CA LEU A 804 -49.77 -18.68 -6.86
C LEU A 804 -50.44 -17.54 -7.65
N PRO A 805 -50.14 -16.25 -7.34
CA PRO A 805 -50.68 -15.11 -8.09
C PRO A 805 -50.30 -15.10 -9.59
N ARG A 806 -49.16 -15.69 -9.93
CA ARG A 806 -48.67 -15.84 -11.30
C ARG A 806 -48.04 -17.22 -11.47
N ILE A 807 -48.53 -17.96 -12.45
CA ILE A 807 -47.93 -19.20 -12.96
C ILE A 807 -47.80 -19.04 -14.48
N ASP A 808 -46.61 -19.25 -15.00
CA ASP A 808 -46.33 -19.24 -16.44
C ASP A 808 -45.49 -20.47 -16.83
N ASP A 809 -45.25 -20.64 -18.13
CA ASP A 809 -44.54 -21.80 -18.66
C ASP A 809 -43.11 -21.90 -18.12
N ALA A 810 -42.47 -20.76 -17.79
CA ALA A 810 -41.13 -20.76 -17.20
C ALA A 810 -41.16 -21.31 -15.78
N ILE A 811 -42.10 -20.88 -14.95
CA ILE A 811 -42.29 -21.40 -13.58
C ILE A 811 -42.65 -22.89 -13.61
N ILE A 812 -43.55 -23.33 -14.51
CA ILE A 812 -43.93 -24.74 -14.63
C ILE A 812 -42.79 -25.63 -15.14
N GLY A 813 -41.84 -25.08 -15.91
CA GLY A 813 -40.65 -25.79 -16.37
C GLY A 813 -39.72 -26.24 -15.23
N ARG A 814 -39.76 -25.53 -14.10
CA ARG A 814 -38.89 -25.68 -12.91
C ARG A 814 -39.65 -26.05 -11.62
N TRP A 815 -40.91 -26.41 -11.76
CA TRP A 815 -41.79 -26.68 -10.62
C TRP A 815 -41.54 -28.05 -10.00
N PHE A 816 -41.80 -28.15 -8.70
CA PHE A 816 -41.72 -29.39 -7.93
C PHE A 816 -42.66 -29.35 -6.72
N PHE A 817 -42.89 -30.52 -6.13
CA PHE A 817 -43.45 -30.66 -4.77
C PHE A 817 -42.47 -31.43 -3.90
N LEU A 818 -42.40 -31.11 -2.61
CA LEU A 818 -41.67 -31.89 -1.64
C LEU A 818 -42.61 -32.93 -1.03
N TRP A 819 -42.24 -34.20 -1.11
CA TRP A 819 -42.97 -35.32 -0.53
C TRP A 819 -42.14 -35.94 0.57
N ASN A 820 -42.57 -35.81 1.83
CA ASN A 820 -41.78 -36.24 2.99
C ASN A 820 -40.35 -35.66 2.96
N GLY A 821 -40.23 -34.38 2.59
CA GLY A 821 -38.96 -33.68 2.47
C GLY A 821 -38.10 -34.07 1.26
N ARG A 822 -38.62 -34.83 0.28
CA ARG A 822 -37.90 -35.14 -0.96
C ARG A 822 -38.51 -34.42 -2.15
N MET A 823 -37.68 -33.79 -2.96
CA MET A 823 -38.11 -33.12 -4.18
C MET A 823 -38.65 -34.11 -5.23
N ASN A 824 -39.88 -33.89 -5.68
CA ASN A 824 -40.48 -34.56 -6.83
C ASN A 824 -40.72 -33.55 -7.95
N HIS A 825 -39.86 -33.59 -8.97
CA HIS A 825 -39.93 -32.73 -10.16
C HIS A 825 -40.57 -33.45 -11.38
N MET A 826 -41.13 -34.66 -11.20
CA MET A 826 -41.80 -35.44 -12.27
C MET A 826 -40.93 -35.68 -13.53
N GLY A 827 -39.60 -35.76 -13.38
CA GLY A 827 -38.68 -35.90 -14.51
C GLY A 827 -38.58 -34.64 -15.38
N ARG A 828 -38.89 -33.46 -14.82
CA ARG A 828 -38.85 -32.16 -15.49
C ARG A 828 -37.71 -31.29 -14.96
N THR A 829 -37.20 -30.42 -15.83
CA THR A 829 -36.21 -29.35 -15.56
C THR A 829 -36.35 -28.25 -16.62
N SER A 830 -35.97 -27.01 -16.30
CA SER A 830 -36.00 -25.83 -17.18
C SER A 830 -34.95 -25.88 -18.30
N LYS A 831 -33.75 -26.39 -18.00
CA LYS A 831 -32.56 -26.33 -18.87
C LYS A 831 -32.05 -27.74 -19.19
N GLY A 832 -32.95 -28.66 -19.53
CA GLY A 832 -32.61 -30.05 -19.84
C GLY A 832 -33.78 -30.88 -20.37
N PRO A 833 -33.62 -32.20 -20.51
CA PRO A 833 -34.71 -33.09 -20.88
C PRO A 833 -35.87 -32.98 -19.87
N SER A 834 -37.09 -32.75 -20.37
CA SER A 834 -38.27 -32.51 -19.53
C SER A 834 -39.43 -33.39 -19.99
N ALA A 835 -39.90 -34.29 -19.12
CA ALA A 835 -41.01 -35.20 -19.41
C ALA A 835 -42.35 -34.44 -19.54
N PRO A 836 -43.27 -34.84 -20.44
CA PRO A 836 -44.59 -34.20 -20.53
C PRO A 836 -45.39 -34.39 -19.23
N LEU A 837 -46.23 -33.40 -18.90
CA LEU A 837 -47.15 -33.50 -17.77
C LEU A 837 -48.24 -34.56 -18.05
N LYS A 838 -48.48 -35.45 -17.09
CA LYS A 838 -49.55 -36.46 -17.17
C LYS A 838 -50.92 -35.82 -17.03
N PRO A 839 -51.97 -36.33 -17.68
CA PRO A 839 -53.34 -35.91 -17.36
C PRO A 839 -53.73 -36.37 -15.94
N PRO A 840 -54.64 -35.68 -15.23
CA PRO A 840 -55.01 -36.03 -13.85
C PRO A 840 -55.48 -37.48 -13.65
N ALA A 841 -56.11 -38.07 -14.68
CA ALA A 841 -56.59 -39.45 -14.66
C ALA A 841 -55.45 -40.49 -14.58
N ASP A 842 -54.26 -40.17 -15.09
CA ASP A 842 -53.14 -41.10 -15.18
C ASP A 842 -52.18 -40.99 -13.98
N LEU A 843 -52.40 -40.00 -13.09
CA LEU A 843 -51.58 -39.80 -11.91
C LEU A 843 -51.65 -41.01 -10.98
N GLN A 844 -50.47 -41.52 -10.63
CA GLN A 844 -50.29 -42.53 -9.59
C GLN A 844 -50.08 -41.87 -8.21
N PRO A 845 -50.32 -42.59 -7.10
CA PRO A 845 -50.00 -42.08 -5.77
C PRO A 845 -48.56 -41.55 -5.66
N GLY A 846 -48.40 -40.33 -5.14
CA GLY A 846 -47.11 -39.64 -5.05
C GLY A 846 -46.79 -38.72 -6.23
N GLU A 847 -47.66 -38.65 -7.25
CA GLU A 847 -47.47 -37.84 -8.45
C GLU A 847 -48.31 -36.55 -8.44
N TRP A 848 -47.87 -35.58 -9.25
CA TRP A 848 -48.57 -34.33 -9.46
C TRP A 848 -48.62 -33.92 -10.94
N THR A 849 -49.58 -33.08 -11.31
CA THR A 849 -49.63 -32.42 -12.62
C THR A 849 -50.13 -30.98 -12.53
N TYR A 850 -49.98 -30.23 -13.62
CA TYR A 850 -50.53 -28.89 -13.81
C TYR A 850 -51.36 -28.83 -15.09
N VAL A 851 -52.61 -28.37 -14.97
CA VAL A 851 -53.53 -28.22 -16.10
C VAL A 851 -53.65 -26.74 -16.44
N LYS A 852 -52.95 -26.31 -17.51
CA LYS A 852 -52.80 -24.91 -17.91
C LYS A 852 -54.13 -24.18 -18.15
N ILE A 853 -55.10 -24.85 -18.78
CA ILE A 853 -56.39 -24.21 -19.10
C ILE A 853 -57.23 -23.94 -17.84
N GLU A 854 -56.98 -24.69 -16.76
CA GLU A 854 -57.64 -24.52 -15.48
C GLU A 854 -56.83 -23.65 -14.51
N ASP A 855 -55.57 -23.37 -14.83
CA ASP A 855 -54.58 -22.80 -13.90
C ASP A 855 -54.59 -23.57 -12.56
N ALA A 856 -54.48 -24.90 -12.66
CA ALA A 856 -54.71 -25.79 -11.53
C ALA A 856 -53.63 -26.87 -11.37
N PHE A 857 -53.18 -27.06 -10.13
CA PHE A 857 -52.36 -28.19 -9.73
C PHE A 857 -53.23 -29.34 -9.25
N TYR A 858 -52.79 -30.56 -9.56
CA TYR A 858 -53.41 -31.80 -9.14
C TYR A 858 -52.39 -32.67 -8.41
N LEU A 859 -52.81 -33.26 -7.29
CA LEU A 859 -52.02 -34.20 -6.48
C LEU A 859 -52.77 -35.53 -6.34
N ARG A 860 -52.06 -36.65 -6.47
CA ARG A 860 -52.62 -37.99 -6.20
C ARG A 860 -52.00 -38.61 -4.95
N LEU A 861 -52.86 -38.96 -4.00
CA LEU A 861 -52.53 -39.74 -2.80
C LEU A 861 -53.03 -41.17 -2.91
N PRO A 862 -52.49 -42.10 -2.11
CA PRO A 862 -53.17 -43.36 -1.78
C PRO A 862 -54.61 -43.10 -1.34
N GLU A 863 -55.52 -43.96 -1.78
CA GLU A 863 -56.94 -43.82 -1.45
C GLU A 863 -57.15 -43.86 0.07
N GLY A 864 -57.96 -42.93 0.59
CA GLY A 864 -58.23 -42.78 2.02
C GLY A 864 -57.20 -41.97 2.83
N GLN A 865 -56.07 -41.58 2.24
CA GLN A 865 -55.10 -40.71 2.93
C GLN A 865 -55.55 -39.24 2.89
N ALA A 866 -55.56 -38.57 4.04
CA ALA A 866 -55.84 -37.15 4.15
C ALA A 866 -54.65 -36.29 3.68
N LEU A 867 -54.92 -35.18 2.99
CA LEU A 867 -53.88 -34.31 2.42
C LEU A 867 -52.97 -33.69 3.49
N ASP A 868 -53.54 -33.26 4.63
CA ASP A 868 -52.78 -32.72 5.76
C ASP A 868 -51.83 -33.75 6.40
N ALA A 869 -52.10 -35.05 6.25
CA ALA A 869 -51.27 -36.13 6.77
C ALA A 869 -50.18 -36.59 5.77
N ALA A 870 -50.14 -36.03 4.55
CA ALA A 870 -49.22 -36.46 3.50
C ALA A 870 -47.85 -35.76 3.52
N ASN A 871 -47.64 -34.78 4.44
CA ASN A 871 -46.40 -34.01 4.57
C ASN A 871 -45.86 -33.50 3.22
N ILE A 872 -46.72 -32.79 2.49
CA ILE A 872 -46.40 -32.21 1.19
C ILE A 872 -46.13 -30.73 1.34
N ARG A 873 -45.11 -30.23 0.64
CA ARG A 873 -44.81 -28.80 0.53
C ARG A 873 -44.65 -28.39 -0.92
N TYR A 874 -44.86 -27.11 -1.22
CA TYR A 874 -44.67 -26.54 -2.56
C TYR A 874 -43.80 -25.28 -2.47
N PRO A 875 -43.00 -24.95 -3.50
CA PRO A 875 -42.18 -23.76 -3.49
C PRO A 875 -43.08 -22.52 -3.64
N ALA A 876 -43.12 -21.66 -2.63
CA ALA A 876 -43.90 -20.43 -2.63
C ALA A 876 -43.07 -19.18 -2.96
N ARG A 877 -41.74 -19.30 -2.89
CA ARG A 877 -40.79 -18.19 -3.08
C ARG A 877 -39.92 -18.41 -4.30
N GLY A 878 -39.59 -17.32 -4.99
CA GLY A 878 -38.74 -17.35 -6.17
C GLY A 878 -37.29 -17.67 -5.84
N SER A 879 -36.69 -16.96 -4.89
CA SER A 879 -35.27 -17.12 -4.58
C SER A 879 -34.99 -16.95 -3.09
N ALA A 880 -33.89 -17.52 -2.61
CA ALA A 880 -33.51 -17.41 -1.20
C ALA A 880 -32.85 -16.05 -0.95
N VAL A 881 -31.94 -15.65 -1.84
CA VAL A 881 -31.32 -14.32 -1.83
C VAL A 881 -31.57 -13.63 -3.17
N ILE A 882 -32.01 -12.37 -3.12
CA ILE A 882 -32.34 -11.56 -4.29
C ILE A 882 -31.51 -10.27 -4.25
N GLN A 883 -30.84 -9.96 -5.35
CA GLN A 883 -30.30 -8.63 -5.62
C GLN A 883 -30.84 -8.18 -6.98
N SER A 884 -31.44 -7.00 -7.05
CA SER A 884 -32.01 -6.48 -8.30
C SER A 884 -31.84 -4.97 -8.40
N ILE A 885 -32.05 -4.43 -9.61
CA ILE A 885 -31.92 -3.02 -10.01
C ILE A 885 -30.46 -2.55 -9.95
N SER A 886 -29.93 -2.35 -8.75
CA SER A 886 -28.55 -1.95 -8.49
C SER A 886 -28.13 -2.35 -7.08
N GLY A 887 -26.83 -2.45 -6.84
CA GLY A 887 -26.30 -2.70 -5.52
C GLY A 887 -24.79 -2.64 -5.49
N SER A 888 -24.22 -2.37 -4.31
CA SER A 888 -22.77 -2.31 -4.18
C SER A 888 -22.28 -2.63 -2.78
N HIS A 889 -21.09 -3.21 -2.68
CA HIS A 889 -20.43 -3.52 -1.40
C HIS A 889 -21.32 -4.31 -0.44
N LEU A 890 -22.05 -5.31 -0.96
CA LEU A 890 -22.86 -6.23 -0.17
C LEU A 890 -22.07 -7.51 0.12
N VAL A 891 -22.21 -8.03 1.34
CA VAL A 891 -21.64 -9.33 1.73
C VAL A 891 -22.77 -10.25 2.17
N VAL A 892 -22.88 -11.43 1.59
CA VAL A 892 -23.81 -12.49 2.01
C VAL A 892 -22.98 -13.71 2.41
N ARG A 893 -23.10 -14.19 3.65
CA ARG A 893 -22.28 -15.30 4.12
C ARG A 893 -23.01 -16.31 4.99
N ASN A 894 -22.50 -17.54 5.02
CA ASN A 894 -22.94 -18.63 5.90
C ASN A 894 -24.45 -18.93 5.80
N ILE A 895 -24.96 -18.98 4.57
CA ILE A 895 -26.40 -19.12 4.27
C ILE A 895 -26.63 -20.29 3.33
N THR A 896 -27.64 -21.10 3.64
CA THR A 896 -28.17 -22.13 2.75
C THR A 896 -29.53 -21.68 2.19
N GLY A 897 -29.63 -21.50 0.88
CA GLY A 897 -30.90 -21.33 0.18
C GLY A 897 -31.44 -22.69 -0.30
N THR A 898 -32.73 -22.97 -0.07
CA THR A 898 -33.33 -24.24 -0.48
C THR A 898 -34.81 -24.14 -0.86
N HIS A 899 -35.29 -25.08 -1.67
CA HIS A 899 -36.70 -25.26 -2.01
C HIS A 899 -37.42 -24.03 -2.59
N VAL A 900 -36.70 -23.21 -3.35
CA VAL A 900 -37.25 -22.06 -4.09
C VAL A 900 -37.58 -22.47 -5.53
N TYR A 901 -38.59 -21.87 -6.16
CA TYR A 901 -38.99 -22.28 -7.53
C TYR A 901 -38.09 -21.69 -8.63
N ASN A 902 -37.29 -20.67 -8.34
CA ASN A 902 -36.29 -20.07 -9.25
C ASN A 902 -34.89 -20.36 -8.65
N ASP A 903 -34.00 -19.37 -8.62
CA ASP A 903 -32.61 -19.58 -8.26
C ASP A 903 -32.39 -19.49 -6.75
N GLY A 904 -31.40 -20.22 -6.20
CA GLY A 904 -30.98 -20.07 -4.82
C GLY A 904 -30.53 -18.64 -4.53
N PHE A 905 -29.58 -18.15 -5.33
CA PHE A 905 -29.06 -16.79 -5.30
C PHE A 905 -29.27 -16.14 -6.66
N ASN A 906 -30.17 -15.15 -6.73
CA ASN A 906 -30.57 -14.51 -7.98
C ASN A 906 -30.09 -13.05 -8.04
N ILE A 907 -29.06 -12.78 -8.85
CA ILE A 907 -28.35 -11.50 -8.87
C ILE A 907 -28.54 -10.80 -10.23
N HIS A 908 -29.32 -9.71 -10.21
CA HIS A 908 -29.68 -8.90 -11.36
C HIS A 908 -29.25 -7.44 -11.23
N GLY A 909 -29.13 -6.77 -12.38
CA GLY A 909 -28.90 -5.33 -12.50
C GLY A 909 -27.44 -4.90 -12.31
N ALA A 910 -27.23 -3.62 -12.03
CA ALA A 910 -25.90 -3.04 -11.89
C ALA A 910 -25.32 -3.32 -10.48
N GLN A 911 -24.64 -4.45 -10.33
CA GLN A 911 -24.04 -4.88 -9.07
C GLN A 911 -22.52 -4.63 -9.08
N ARG A 912 -21.95 -4.09 -7.99
CA ARG A 912 -20.51 -3.77 -7.89
C ARG A 912 -19.89 -4.23 -6.58
N ASN A 913 -18.77 -4.95 -6.66
CA ASN A 913 -18.03 -5.40 -5.48
C ASN A 913 -18.88 -6.20 -4.48
N ASN A 914 -19.80 -7.05 -4.96
CA ASN A 914 -20.62 -7.90 -4.09
C ASN A 914 -19.93 -9.24 -3.83
N VAL A 915 -20.16 -9.77 -2.63
CA VAL A 915 -19.37 -10.85 -2.04
C VAL A 915 -20.29 -11.93 -1.47
N PHE A 916 -19.98 -13.19 -1.79
CA PHE A 916 -20.69 -14.36 -1.27
C PHE A 916 -19.69 -15.35 -0.67
N LEU A 917 -19.87 -15.69 0.61
CA LEU A 917 -18.91 -16.53 1.35
C LEU A 917 -19.61 -17.69 2.04
N ASN A 918 -19.12 -18.92 1.86
CA ASN A 918 -19.67 -20.12 2.51
C ASN A 918 -21.19 -20.22 2.33
N ILE A 919 -21.64 -20.11 1.08
CA ILE A 919 -23.06 -20.19 0.73
C ILE A 919 -23.40 -21.54 0.11
N ALA A 920 -24.63 -22.00 0.31
CA ALA A 920 -25.12 -23.24 -0.29
C ALA A 920 -26.47 -23.02 -0.97
N ALA A 921 -26.65 -23.60 -2.15
CA ALA A 921 -27.94 -23.70 -2.82
C ALA A 921 -28.30 -25.19 -2.97
N ILE A 922 -29.38 -25.62 -2.34
CA ILE A 922 -29.75 -27.04 -2.25
C ILE A 922 -31.19 -27.22 -2.74
N GLU A 923 -31.40 -28.11 -3.70
CA GLU A 923 -32.73 -28.47 -4.24
C GLU A 923 -33.57 -27.24 -4.69
N CYS A 924 -32.93 -26.31 -5.38
CA CYS A 924 -33.57 -25.15 -6.01
C CYS A 924 -34.14 -25.52 -7.39
N GLY A 925 -35.29 -24.94 -7.73
CA GLY A 925 -36.03 -25.25 -8.95
C GLY A 925 -35.29 -24.88 -10.23
N ASP A 926 -34.40 -23.87 -10.19
CA ASP A 926 -33.62 -23.41 -11.34
C ASP A 926 -32.12 -23.39 -11.02
N ASP A 927 -31.45 -22.23 -11.06
CA ASP A 927 -30.01 -22.14 -10.85
C ASP A 927 -29.64 -22.13 -9.36
N GLY A 928 -28.55 -22.80 -8.97
CA GLY A 928 -28.02 -22.67 -7.61
C GLY A 928 -27.57 -21.22 -7.34
N PHE A 929 -26.81 -20.67 -8.28
CA PHE A 929 -26.40 -19.26 -8.31
C PHE A 929 -26.53 -18.72 -9.73
N SER A 930 -27.01 -17.49 -9.89
CA SER A 930 -27.07 -16.80 -11.18
C SER A 930 -26.70 -15.32 -11.07
N ALA A 931 -25.76 -14.88 -11.90
CA ALA A 931 -25.45 -13.46 -12.12
C ALA A 931 -25.88 -13.02 -13.53
N HIS A 932 -26.55 -11.87 -13.61
CA HIS A 932 -27.15 -11.34 -14.84
C HIS A 932 -26.70 -9.91 -15.13
N GLU A 933 -27.04 -9.46 -16.34
CA GLU A 933 -26.79 -8.10 -16.86
C GLU A 933 -25.35 -7.60 -16.63
N ASP A 934 -25.16 -6.67 -15.72
CA ASP A 934 -23.90 -5.97 -15.43
C ASP A 934 -23.50 -6.26 -13.98
N ALA A 935 -23.76 -7.47 -13.50
CA ALA A 935 -23.44 -7.86 -12.13
C ALA A 935 -21.97 -8.28 -11.99
N GLU A 936 -21.27 -7.73 -11.00
CA GLU A 936 -19.93 -8.14 -10.60
C GLU A 936 -19.96 -8.84 -9.23
N CYS A 937 -19.64 -10.14 -9.21
CA CYS A 937 -19.71 -10.97 -8.00
C CYS A 937 -18.42 -11.76 -7.74
N ARG A 938 -18.04 -11.84 -6.46
CA ARG A 938 -16.97 -12.72 -5.97
C ARG A 938 -17.56 -13.75 -5.01
N ILE A 939 -17.33 -15.02 -5.29
CA ILE A 939 -17.91 -16.16 -4.57
C ILE A 939 -16.76 -17.04 -4.06
N ASP A 940 -16.71 -17.29 -2.75
CA ASP A 940 -15.71 -18.18 -2.13
C ASP A 940 -16.39 -19.15 -1.15
N GLY A 941 -16.26 -20.46 -1.39
CA GLY A 941 -16.98 -21.48 -0.63
C GLY A 941 -18.44 -21.60 -1.05
N PHE A 942 -18.68 -22.17 -2.24
CA PHE A 942 -20.03 -22.40 -2.76
C PHE A 942 -20.36 -23.88 -2.88
N VAL A 943 -21.53 -24.28 -2.37
CA VAL A 943 -22.09 -25.62 -2.50
C VAL A 943 -23.37 -25.57 -3.33
N SER A 944 -23.46 -26.40 -4.37
CA SER A 944 -24.65 -26.52 -5.20
C SER A 944 -25.07 -27.98 -5.37
N ILE A 945 -26.21 -28.36 -4.79
CA ILE A 945 -26.64 -29.78 -4.79
C ILE A 945 -28.12 -29.91 -5.17
N GLY A 946 -28.43 -30.83 -6.08
CA GLY A 946 -29.83 -31.16 -6.40
C GLY A 946 -30.59 -30.06 -7.15
N ASN A 947 -29.91 -29.00 -7.59
CA ASN A 947 -30.52 -27.89 -8.32
C ASN A 947 -30.82 -28.29 -9.77
N SER A 948 -31.76 -27.62 -10.42
CA SER A 948 -31.96 -27.82 -11.86
C SER A 948 -30.69 -27.48 -12.64
N THR A 949 -30.02 -26.38 -12.29
CA THR A 949 -28.68 -26.06 -12.79
C THR A 949 -27.76 -25.67 -11.63
N GLY A 950 -26.51 -26.10 -11.65
CA GLY A 950 -25.57 -25.82 -10.55
C GLY A 950 -25.28 -24.31 -10.43
N LEU A 951 -24.88 -23.69 -11.54
CA LEU A 951 -24.83 -22.24 -11.68
C LEU A 951 -25.05 -21.81 -13.13
N CYS A 952 -25.60 -20.61 -13.31
CA CYS A 952 -25.77 -20.00 -14.62
C CYS A 952 -25.49 -18.50 -14.60
N ASP A 953 -24.33 -18.08 -15.12
CA ASP A 953 -23.98 -16.67 -15.25
C ASP A 953 -24.12 -16.21 -16.69
N THR A 954 -24.69 -15.01 -16.86
CA THR A 954 -25.20 -14.62 -18.16
C THR A 954 -25.10 -13.12 -18.47
N VAL A 955 -25.31 -12.80 -19.75
CA VAL A 955 -25.26 -11.45 -20.32
C VAL A 955 -23.85 -10.89 -20.19
N SER A 956 -23.67 -9.78 -19.48
CA SER A 956 -22.39 -9.09 -19.33
C SER A 956 -21.88 -9.13 -17.89
N SER A 957 -22.34 -10.12 -17.12
CA SER A 957 -21.92 -10.32 -15.73
C SER A 957 -20.47 -10.79 -15.66
N VAL A 958 -19.80 -10.46 -14.56
CA VAL A 958 -18.42 -10.86 -14.27
C VAL A 958 -18.41 -11.57 -12.94
N THR A 959 -17.97 -12.83 -12.94
CA THR A 959 -17.98 -13.67 -11.73
C THR A 959 -16.65 -14.36 -11.50
N HIS A 960 -16.27 -14.42 -10.23
CA HIS A 960 -15.06 -15.09 -9.76
C HIS A 960 -15.41 -16.07 -8.66
N TYR A 961 -15.33 -17.37 -8.97
CA TYR A 961 -15.58 -18.45 -8.02
C TYR A 961 -14.27 -19.03 -7.49
N ARG A 962 -14.22 -19.28 -6.18
CA ARG A 962 -13.17 -20.05 -5.52
C ARG A 962 -13.81 -21.06 -4.59
N ASN A 963 -13.20 -22.24 -4.48
CA ASN A 963 -13.63 -23.30 -3.57
C ASN A 963 -15.10 -23.71 -3.76
N VAL A 964 -15.38 -24.46 -4.84
CA VAL A 964 -16.75 -24.81 -5.23
C VAL A 964 -16.96 -26.32 -5.23
N TYR A 965 -18.12 -26.75 -4.74
CA TYR A 965 -18.59 -28.14 -4.83
C TYR A 965 -19.97 -28.20 -5.49
N ILE A 966 -20.09 -28.98 -6.57
CA ILE A 966 -21.36 -29.16 -7.31
C ILE A 966 -21.67 -30.66 -7.42
N LYS A 967 -22.93 -31.04 -7.17
CA LYS A 967 -23.38 -32.43 -7.27
C LYS A 967 -24.88 -32.52 -7.62
N ASP A 968 -25.28 -33.64 -8.19
CA ASP A 968 -26.69 -34.07 -8.30
C ASP A 968 -27.59 -33.08 -9.06
N CYS A 969 -27.01 -32.21 -9.91
CA CYS A 969 -27.76 -31.26 -10.74
C CYS A 969 -28.43 -31.96 -11.94
N LEU A 970 -29.51 -31.38 -12.47
CA LEU A 970 -30.35 -32.04 -13.48
C LEU A 970 -30.01 -31.64 -14.93
N GLY A 971 -30.07 -30.35 -15.25
CA GLY A 971 -29.85 -29.78 -16.58
C GLY A 971 -28.37 -29.53 -16.84
N TYR A 972 -27.80 -28.60 -16.08
CA TYR A 972 -26.40 -28.18 -16.21
C TYR A 972 -25.67 -28.22 -14.86
N ASP A 973 -24.40 -28.62 -14.82
CA ASP A 973 -23.58 -28.35 -13.62
C ASP A 973 -23.02 -26.92 -13.65
N ILE A 974 -22.41 -26.53 -14.77
CA ILE A 974 -21.83 -25.20 -14.98
C ILE A 974 -22.29 -24.64 -16.33
N TYR A 975 -22.90 -23.45 -16.33
CA TYR A 975 -23.35 -22.80 -17.57
C TYR A 975 -22.99 -21.31 -17.64
N PHE A 976 -22.15 -20.94 -18.60
CA PHE A 976 -21.83 -19.55 -18.91
C PHE A 976 -22.42 -19.17 -20.27
N ILE A 977 -23.26 -18.13 -20.30
CA ILE A 977 -23.89 -17.64 -21.54
C ILE A 977 -23.91 -16.11 -21.64
N GLY A 978 -23.01 -15.53 -22.41
CA GLY A 978 -22.87 -14.08 -22.45
C GLY A 978 -21.74 -13.54 -23.31
N ASP A 979 -21.21 -12.39 -22.90
CA ASP A 979 -20.16 -11.65 -23.60
C ASP A 979 -19.05 -11.11 -22.67
N SER A 980 -18.93 -11.69 -21.48
CA SER A 980 -18.06 -11.19 -20.40
C SER A 980 -17.14 -12.27 -19.79
N PRO A 981 -16.10 -11.86 -19.03
CA PRO A 981 -15.15 -12.78 -18.43
C PRO A 981 -15.64 -13.38 -17.10
N HIS A 982 -15.38 -14.68 -16.92
CA HIS A 982 -15.64 -15.44 -15.69
C HIS A 982 -14.40 -16.28 -15.31
N SER A 983 -14.23 -16.57 -14.02
CA SER A 983 -13.18 -17.49 -13.57
C SER A 983 -13.64 -18.41 -12.45
N MET A 984 -13.13 -19.64 -12.45
CA MET A 984 -13.28 -20.57 -11.34
C MET A 984 -11.95 -21.20 -10.94
N GLU A 985 -11.67 -21.23 -9.64
CA GLU A 985 -10.47 -21.84 -9.07
C GLU A 985 -10.83 -22.84 -7.97
N ASN A 986 -10.18 -24.01 -7.99
CA ASN A 986 -10.35 -25.06 -7.00
C ASN A 986 -11.81 -25.56 -6.89
N VAL A 987 -12.25 -26.32 -7.91
CA VAL A 987 -13.65 -26.75 -8.07
C VAL A 987 -13.74 -28.25 -8.20
N ILE A 988 -14.73 -28.86 -7.55
CA ILE A 988 -15.10 -30.26 -7.74
C ILE A 988 -16.56 -30.35 -8.18
N VAL A 989 -16.77 -30.99 -9.33
CA VAL A 989 -18.09 -31.33 -9.85
C VAL A 989 -18.24 -32.85 -9.93
N GLU A 990 -19.20 -33.38 -9.19
CA GLU A 990 -19.69 -34.75 -9.31
C GLU A 990 -20.92 -34.75 -10.23
N SER A 991 -20.64 -34.82 -11.54
CA SER A 991 -21.61 -34.53 -12.59
C SER A 991 -22.59 -35.68 -12.79
N THR A 992 -23.87 -35.37 -12.61
CA THR A 992 -25.02 -36.18 -13.06
C THR A 992 -25.86 -35.47 -14.11
N ALA A 993 -25.67 -34.15 -14.28
CA ALA A 993 -26.46 -33.29 -15.14
C ALA A 993 -26.44 -33.72 -16.61
N ALA A 994 -27.44 -33.31 -17.38
CA ALA A 994 -27.50 -33.55 -18.82
C ALA A 994 -26.28 -32.95 -19.55
N ARG A 995 -25.77 -31.80 -19.07
CA ARG A 995 -24.53 -31.18 -19.54
C ARG A 995 -23.65 -30.78 -18.38
N ALA A 996 -22.37 -31.15 -18.43
CA ALA A 996 -21.44 -30.87 -17.35
C ALA A 996 -20.91 -29.43 -17.40
N LEU A 997 -20.64 -28.93 -18.61
CA LEU A 997 -20.12 -27.57 -18.81
C LEU A 997 -20.60 -27.03 -20.16
N GLU A 998 -21.08 -25.79 -20.20
CA GLU A 998 -21.27 -25.06 -21.45
C GLU A 998 -20.80 -23.62 -21.35
N VAL A 999 -20.06 -23.17 -22.38
CA VAL A 999 -19.65 -21.78 -22.57
C VAL A 999 -20.14 -21.31 -23.93
N SER A 1000 -20.97 -20.28 -23.96
CA SER A 1000 -21.67 -19.86 -25.17
C SER A 1000 -21.99 -18.36 -25.18
N GLN A 1001 -22.29 -17.81 -26.36
CA GLN A 1001 -22.94 -16.50 -26.46
C GLN A 1001 -24.46 -16.62 -26.37
N HIS A 1002 -25.13 -15.50 -26.13
CA HIS A 1002 -26.57 -15.39 -26.41
C HIS A 1002 -26.85 -15.45 -27.91
N THR A 1003 -27.94 -16.11 -28.29
CA THR A 1003 -28.39 -16.22 -29.69
C THR A 1003 -29.29 -15.06 -30.12
N ASN A 1004 -29.97 -14.42 -29.17
CA ASN A 1004 -31.00 -13.41 -29.42
C ASN A 1004 -30.66 -12.02 -28.86
N ARG A 1005 -29.38 -11.76 -28.56
CA ARG A 1005 -28.92 -10.48 -27.98
C ARG A 1005 -27.64 -9.99 -28.65
N PRO A 1006 -27.44 -8.66 -28.78
CA PRO A 1006 -26.15 -8.10 -29.18
C PRO A 1006 -25.03 -8.55 -28.23
N GLN A 1007 -23.82 -8.78 -28.75
CA GLN A 1007 -22.65 -9.19 -27.97
C GLN A 1007 -21.59 -8.09 -28.03
N ASN A 1008 -21.03 -7.71 -26.88
CA ASN A 1008 -19.96 -6.73 -26.76
C ASN A 1008 -18.55 -7.35 -26.69
N GLY A 1009 -18.48 -8.68 -26.66
CA GLY A 1009 -17.25 -9.45 -26.51
C GLY A 1009 -17.51 -10.97 -26.48
N PRO A 1010 -16.47 -11.78 -26.26
CA PRO A 1010 -16.60 -13.22 -26.08
C PRO A 1010 -16.97 -13.62 -24.64
N SER A 1011 -17.80 -14.65 -24.47
CA SER A 1011 -17.99 -15.32 -23.17
C SER A 1011 -16.69 -16.04 -22.81
N SER A 1012 -15.88 -15.43 -21.94
CA SER A 1012 -14.51 -15.90 -21.67
C SER A 1012 -14.41 -16.53 -20.29
N VAL A 1013 -14.13 -17.83 -20.21
CA VAL A 1013 -14.11 -18.58 -18.95
C VAL A 1013 -12.72 -19.14 -18.71
N SER A 1014 -12.17 -18.89 -17.53
CA SER A 1014 -10.89 -19.49 -17.08
C SER A 1014 -11.14 -20.46 -15.93
N LEU A 1015 -10.72 -21.71 -16.10
CA LEU A 1015 -10.78 -22.75 -15.07
C LEU A 1015 -9.38 -23.14 -14.64
N ARG A 1016 -9.11 -23.08 -13.33
CA ARG A 1016 -7.82 -23.45 -12.73
C ARG A 1016 -8.02 -24.47 -11.60
N ASN A 1017 -7.27 -25.56 -11.63
CA ASN A 1017 -7.37 -26.62 -10.60
C ASN A 1017 -8.82 -27.13 -10.44
N VAL A 1018 -9.45 -27.55 -11.55
CA VAL A 1018 -10.85 -28.03 -11.55
C VAL A 1018 -10.90 -29.53 -11.79
N VAL A 1019 -11.78 -30.24 -11.08
CA VAL A 1019 -12.13 -31.63 -11.36
C VAL A 1019 -13.62 -31.71 -11.72
N ILE A 1020 -13.92 -32.21 -12.91
CA ILE A 1020 -15.28 -32.62 -13.29
C ILE A 1020 -15.28 -34.12 -13.55
N ARG A 1021 -16.03 -34.87 -12.76
CA ARG A 1021 -16.13 -36.32 -12.88
C ARG A 1021 -17.58 -36.75 -13.04
N ARG A 1022 -17.84 -37.56 -14.06
CA ARG A 1022 -19.15 -38.15 -14.30
C ARG A 1022 -19.43 -39.23 -13.26
N VAL A 1023 -20.63 -39.20 -12.66
CA VAL A 1023 -21.10 -40.21 -11.70
C VAL A 1023 -22.28 -40.97 -12.30
N GLY A 1024 -22.01 -42.16 -12.84
CA GLY A 1024 -23.03 -43.03 -13.44
C GLY A 1024 -23.63 -42.54 -14.77
N GLY A 1025 -24.33 -43.44 -15.46
CA GLY A 1025 -25.03 -43.15 -16.72
C GLY A 1025 -24.13 -43.00 -17.95
N LYS A 1026 -24.65 -42.34 -18.99
CA LYS A 1026 -23.89 -42.01 -20.22
C LYS A 1026 -22.84 -40.92 -19.94
N PRO A 1027 -21.75 -40.84 -20.73
CA PRO A 1027 -20.77 -39.77 -20.57
C PRO A 1027 -21.44 -38.39 -20.64
N GLY A 1028 -21.01 -37.46 -19.80
CA GLY A 1028 -21.45 -36.07 -19.83
C GLY A 1028 -20.90 -35.32 -21.04
N GLU A 1029 -21.19 -34.03 -21.17
CA GLU A 1029 -20.63 -33.18 -22.22
C GLU A 1029 -20.15 -31.83 -21.67
N ALA A 1030 -18.94 -31.43 -22.08
CA ALA A 1030 -18.41 -30.09 -22.03
C ALA A 1030 -18.47 -29.48 -23.44
N ARG A 1031 -19.19 -28.36 -23.61
CA ARG A 1031 -19.34 -27.70 -24.91
C ARG A 1031 -18.84 -26.26 -24.89
N VAL A 1032 -18.06 -25.92 -25.92
CA VAL A 1032 -17.73 -24.54 -26.26
C VAL A 1032 -18.41 -24.18 -27.57
N SER A 1033 -19.28 -23.19 -27.51
CA SER A 1033 -20.10 -22.75 -28.64
C SER A 1033 -19.57 -21.46 -29.25
N ARG A 1034 -20.21 -20.99 -30.34
CA ARG A 1034 -19.87 -19.72 -31.01
C ARG A 1034 -19.58 -18.60 -30.01
N ASN A 1035 -18.45 -17.90 -30.19
CA ASN A 1035 -17.98 -16.78 -29.37
C ASN A 1035 -17.77 -17.10 -27.88
N GLY A 1036 -17.77 -18.39 -27.52
CA GLY A 1036 -17.31 -18.88 -26.23
C GLY A 1036 -15.80 -19.15 -26.27
N LYS A 1037 -15.11 -18.77 -25.19
CA LYS A 1037 -13.68 -19.03 -24.99
C LYS A 1037 -13.47 -19.72 -23.66
N LEU A 1038 -12.85 -20.89 -23.67
CA LEU A 1038 -12.56 -21.68 -22.48
C LEU A 1038 -11.06 -21.89 -22.33
N THR A 1039 -10.50 -21.40 -21.22
CA THR A 1039 -9.10 -21.64 -20.84
C THR A 1039 -9.07 -22.60 -19.66
N LEU A 1040 -8.31 -23.68 -19.80
CA LEU A 1040 -8.13 -24.73 -18.79
C LEU A 1040 -6.67 -24.78 -18.35
N GLU A 1041 -6.44 -24.74 -17.05
CA GLU A 1041 -5.11 -24.89 -16.45
C GLU A 1041 -5.18 -25.88 -15.29
N ARG A 1042 -4.39 -26.96 -15.36
CA ARG A 1042 -4.38 -28.02 -14.33
C ARG A 1042 -5.77 -28.58 -14.03
N CYS A 1043 -6.57 -28.84 -15.06
CA CYS A 1043 -7.92 -29.37 -14.91
C CYS A 1043 -7.98 -30.87 -15.18
N THR A 1044 -8.96 -31.56 -14.61
CA THR A 1044 -9.22 -32.99 -14.80
C THR A 1044 -10.69 -33.23 -15.16
N PHE A 1045 -10.93 -33.87 -16.30
CA PHE A 1045 -12.25 -34.24 -16.79
C PHE A 1045 -12.33 -35.77 -16.94
N LEU A 1046 -13.23 -36.40 -16.18
CA LEU A 1046 -13.41 -37.85 -16.15
C LEU A 1046 -14.82 -38.23 -16.62
N GLY A 1047 -14.93 -38.99 -17.72
CA GLY A 1047 -16.20 -39.44 -18.28
C GLY A 1047 -17.03 -38.33 -18.94
N VAL A 1048 -16.37 -37.29 -19.47
CA VAL A 1048 -17.02 -36.10 -20.07
C VAL A 1048 -16.53 -35.91 -21.51
N ASN A 1049 -17.45 -35.99 -22.47
CA ASN A 1049 -17.20 -35.69 -23.88
C ASN A 1049 -16.88 -34.20 -24.08
N PHE A 1050 -16.10 -33.87 -25.09
CA PHE A 1050 -15.82 -32.48 -25.47
C PHE A 1050 -16.34 -32.18 -26.87
N THR A 1051 -17.07 -31.07 -27.00
CA THR A 1051 -17.52 -30.56 -28.30
C THR A 1051 -17.17 -29.08 -28.45
N VAL A 1052 -16.36 -28.73 -29.45
CA VAL A 1052 -16.09 -27.33 -29.82
C VAL A 1052 -16.75 -27.06 -31.17
N THR A 1053 -17.79 -26.23 -31.17
CA THR A 1053 -18.58 -25.91 -32.38
C THR A 1053 -18.07 -24.63 -33.06
N PRO A 1054 -18.42 -24.37 -34.33
CA PRO A 1054 -17.84 -23.26 -35.11
C PRO A 1054 -17.90 -21.90 -34.38
N GLY A 1055 -16.76 -21.22 -34.32
CA GLY A 1055 -16.56 -19.95 -33.61
C GLY A 1055 -16.25 -20.09 -32.12
N GLY A 1056 -16.13 -21.31 -31.58
CA GLY A 1056 -15.67 -21.56 -30.22
C GLY A 1056 -14.15 -21.72 -30.13
N GLU A 1057 -13.59 -21.35 -28.98
CA GLU A 1057 -12.15 -21.44 -28.70
C GLU A 1057 -11.89 -22.18 -27.39
N LEU A 1058 -10.99 -23.16 -27.42
CA LEU A 1058 -10.52 -23.89 -26.24
C LEU A 1058 -8.99 -23.88 -26.19
N THR A 1059 -8.45 -23.48 -25.04
CA THR A 1059 -7.03 -23.59 -24.71
C THR A 1059 -6.89 -24.43 -23.44
N ALA A 1060 -6.09 -25.49 -23.48
CA ALA A 1060 -5.86 -26.38 -22.34
C ALA A 1060 -4.37 -26.56 -22.06
N ARG A 1061 -3.96 -26.37 -20.80
CA ARG A 1061 -2.59 -26.56 -20.34
C ARG A 1061 -2.55 -27.47 -19.12
N HIS A 1062 -1.62 -28.42 -19.12
CA HIS A 1062 -1.44 -29.38 -18.02
C HIS A 1062 -2.76 -30.04 -17.59
N THR A 1063 -3.64 -30.34 -18.54
CA THR A 1063 -5.00 -30.82 -18.31
C THR A 1063 -5.10 -32.31 -18.63
N LEU A 1064 -5.93 -33.01 -17.85
CA LEU A 1064 -6.23 -34.43 -18.01
C LEU A 1064 -7.66 -34.59 -18.51
N ILE A 1065 -7.84 -35.34 -19.61
CA ILE A 1065 -9.16 -35.68 -20.13
C ILE A 1065 -9.20 -37.19 -20.42
N GLY A 1066 -10.09 -37.93 -19.75
CA GLY A 1066 -10.25 -39.37 -19.94
C GLY A 1066 -11.32 -39.96 -19.02
N GLY A 1067 -11.07 -41.15 -18.45
CA GLY A 1067 -11.97 -41.82 -17.50
C GLY A 1067 -12.79 -42.96 -18.10
N ASP A 1068 -13.67 -43.55 -17.30
CA ASP A 1068 -14.58 -44.63 -17.69
C ASP A 1068 -16.06 -44.18 -17.48
N PRO A 1069 -16.88 -44.08 -18.54
CA PRO A 1069 -16.57 -44.38 -19.94
C PRO A 1069 -15.60 -43.37 -20.58
N LYS A 1070 -14.78 -43.85 -21.52
CA LYS A 1070 -13.82 -42.99 -22.24
C LYS A 1070 -14.55 -41.90 -23.04
N PRO A 1071 -14.09 -40.64 -23.00
CA PRO A 1071 -14.76 -39.52 -23.64
C PRO A 1071 -14.50 -39.45 -25.15
N ASN A 1072 -15.49 -38.95 -25.87
CA ASN A 1072 -15.38 -38.57 -27.28
C ASN A 1072 -15.09 -37.08 -27.41
N VAL A 1073 -14.18 -36.70 -28.30
CA VAL A 1073 -13.82 -35.31 -28.57
C VAL A 1073 -14.17 -34.97 -30.03
N LEU A 1074 -14.99 -33.94 -30.21
CA LEU A 1074 -15.43 -33.45 -31.50
C LEU A 1074 -15.09 -31.97 -31.68
N ILE A 1075 -14.24 -31.68 -32.65
CA ILE A 1075 -13.79 -30.33 -33.00
C ILE A 1075 -14.32 -30.00 -34.41
N PHE A 1076 -15.19 -29.00 -34.53
CA PHE A 1076 -15.74 -28.59 -35.81
C PHE A 1076 -14.76 -27.69 -36.60
N PRO A 1077 -14.92 -27.55 -37.93
CA PRO A 1077 -14.21 -26.54 -38.70
C PRO A 1077 -14.49 -25.11 -38.18
N ASN A 1078 -13.56 -24.18 -38.42
CA ASN A 1078 -13.63 -22.79 -37.94
C ASN A 1078 -13.70 -22.67 -36.41
N THR A 1079 -12.90 -23.47 -35.70
CA THR A 1079 -12.74 -23.43 -34.24
C THR A 1079 -11.28 -23.31 -33.88
N LEU A 1080 -10.99 -22.89 -32.64
CA LEU A 1080 -9.65 -22.91 -32.08
C LEU A 1080 -9.55 -24.01 -31.01
N TRP A 1081 -8.58 -24.91 -31.15
CA TRP A 1081 -8.20 -25.87 -30.13
C TRP A 1081 -6.68 -25.81 -29.95
N GLN A 1082 -6.24 -25.43 -28.75
CA GLN A 1082 -4.81 -25.32 -28.41
C GLN A 1082 -4.52 -26.12 -27.15
N GLY A 1083 -3.52 -26.98 -27.20
CA GLY A 1083 -3.05 -27.75 -26.05
C GLY A 1083 -1.58 -27.55 -25.72
N GLU A 1084 -1.21 -27.78 -24.47
CA GLU A 1084 0.17 -27.83 -23.98
C GLU A 1084 0.28 -28.79 -22.79
N ALA A 1085 1.18 -29.77 -22.87
CA ALA A 1085 1.49 -30.71 -21.79
C ALA A 1085 0.25 -31.43 -21.20
N ASN A 1086 -0.75 -31.72 -22.04
CA ASN A 1086 -1.98 -32.39 -21.64
C ASN A 1086 -1.86 -33.93 -21.69
N ARG A 1087 -2.71 -34.62 -20.93
CA ARG A 1087 -2.80 -36.09 -20.90
C ARG A 1087 -4.20 -36.53 -21.32
N TYR A 1088 -4.27 -37.37 -22.36
CA TYR A 1088 -5.53 -37.77 -22.97
C TYR A 1088 -5.72 -39.29 -22.97
N ASP A 1089 -6.91 -39.74 -22.60
CA ASP A 1089 -7.37 -41.11 -22.83
C ASP A 1089 -8.77 -41.11 -23.44
N PHE A 1090 -8.84 -40.93 -24.77
CA PHE A 1090 -10.10 -40.78 -25.50
C PHE A 1090 -10.66 -42.11 -26.02
N ALA A 1091 -11.98 -42.16 -26.19
CA ALA A 1091 -12.65 -43.15 -27.03
C ALA A 1091 -12.51 -42.80 -28.53
N SER A 1092 -12.66 -41.51 -28.86
CA SER A 1092 -12.46 -40.99 -30.20
C SER A 1092 -12.05 -39.52 -30.16
N LEU A 1093 -11.26 -39.10 -31.15
CA LEU A 1093 -10.92 -37.70 -31.42
C LEU A 1093 -11.21 -37.40 -32.88
N ARG A 1094 -12.08 -36.44 -33.17
CA ARG A 1094 -12.46 -36.09 -34.55
C ARG A 1094 -12.37 -34.57 -34.77
N VAL A 1095 -11.70 -34.18 -35.86
CA VAL A 1095 -11.65 -32.80 -36.37
C VAL A 1095 -12.36 -32.76 -37.72
N GLY A 1096 -13.53 -32.12 -37.79
CA GLY A 1096 -14.39 -32.16 -38.97
C GLY A 1096 -14.78 -33.60 -39.35
N GLN A 1097 -14.35 -34.05 -40.53
CA GLN A 1097 -14.57 -35.43 -41.01
C GLN A 1097 -13.38 -36.37 -40.72
N THR A 1098 -12.27 -35.84 -40.18
CA THR A 1098 -11.03 -36.60 -39.96
C THR A 1098 -10.98 -37.14 -38.53
N SER A 1099 -10.77 -38.44 -38.38
CA SER A 1099 -10.66 -39.11 -37.07
C SER A 1099 -9.20 -39.46 -36.74
N PHE A 1100 -8.86 -39.37 -35.46
CA PHE A 1100 -7.54 -39.65 -34.91
C PHE A 1100 -7.62 -40.73 -33.83
N THR A 1101 -6.59 -41.56 -33.76
CA THR A 1101 -6.40 -42.61 -32.76
C THR A 1101 -5.11 -42.35 -31.99
N ALA A 1102 -4.82 -43.16 -30.96
CA ALA A 1102 -3.55 -43.10 -30.26
C ALA A 1102 -2.33 -43.19 -31.20
N THR A 1103 -2.42 -44.01 -32.26
CA THR A 1103 -1.32 -44.16 -33.24
C THR A 1103 -1.20 -43.01 -34.23
N THR A 1104 -2.28 -42.28 -34.52
CA THR A 1104 -2.27 -41.12 -35.43
C THR A 1104 -2.31 -39.77 -34.70
N PHE A 1105 -2.12 -39.75 -33.39
CA PHE A 1105 -2.14 -38.53 -32.59
C PHE A 1105 -1.08 -37.51 -33.02
N ALA A 1106 0.10 -37.95 -33.48
CA ALA A 1106 1.13 -37.06 -34.01
C ALA A 1106 0.65 -36.23 -35.23
N ASP A 1107 -0.28 -36.77 -36.03
CA ASP A 1107 -0.84 -36.05 -37.17
C ASP A 1107 -1.90 -35.03 -36.71
N PHE A 1108 -2.59 -35.26 -35.60
CA PHE A 1108 -3.42 -34.24 -34.94
C PHE A 1108 -2.57 -33.08 -34.41
N GLN A 1109 -1.42 -33.36 -33.80
CA GLN A 1109 -0.49 -32.34 -33.30
C GLN A 1109 0.02 -31.46 -34.46
N LYS A 1110 0.37 -32.08 -35.60
CA LYS A 1110 0.74 -31.33 -36.82
C LYS A 1110 -0.42 -30.52 -37.38
N LEU A 1111 -1.63 -31.10 -37.43
CA LEU A 1111 -2.82 -30.43 -37.97
C LEU A 1111 -3.17 -29.16 -37.18
N THR A 1112 -3.07 -29.22 -35.85
CA THR A 1112 -3.40 -28.09 -34.97
C THR A 1112 -2.25 -27.11 -34.80
N GLY A 1113 -1.01 -27.52 -35.07
CA GLY A 1113 0.20 -26.72 -34.82
C GLY A 1113 0.42 -26.39 -33.34
N CYS A 1114 -0.33 -27.04 -32.44
CA CYS A 1114 -0.33 -26.90 -30.99
C CYS A 1114 -0.21 -28.31 -30.37
N GLU A 1115 -0.34 -28.48 -29.04
CA GLU A 1115 -0.17 -29.77 -28.32
C GLU A 1115 1.29 -30.14 -27.98
N ALA A 1116 2.16 -29.13 -27.78
CA ALA A 1116 3.53 -29.35 -27.35
C ALA A 1116 3.58 -30.07 -26.00
N GLY A 1117 4.27 -31.21 -25.92
CA GLY A 1117 4.37 -32.03 -24.71
C GLY A 1117 3.09 -32.80 -24.34
N SER A 1118 1.99 -32.64 -25.06
CA SER A 1118 0.77 -33.42 -24.84
C SER A 1118 0.91 -34.85 -25.34
N ARG A 1119 0.23 -35.81 -24.71
CA ARG A 1119 0.29 -37.23 -25.09
C ARG A 1119 -1.05 -37.94 -24.92
N TRP A 1120 -1.29 -38.90 -25.82
CA TRP A 1120 -2.33 -39.91 -25.66
C TRP A 1120 -1.77 -41.05 -24.81
N GLU A 1121 -2.29 -41.22 -23.60
CA GLU A 1121 -1.78 -42.15 -22.59
C GLU A 1121 -2.97 -42.88 -21.94
N PRO A 1122 -3.18 -44.17 -22.22
CA PRO A 1122 -4.20 -44.96 -21.53
C PRO A 1122 -3.89 -45.05 -20.03
N PHE A 1123 -4.88 -44.82 -19.17
CA PHE A 1123 -4.74 -44.97 -17.73
C PHE A 1123 -5.89 -45.79 -17.12
N THR A 1124 -5.56 -46.73 -16.24
CA THR A 1124 -6.53 -47.58 -15.51
C THR A 1124 -7.16 -46.87 -14.32
N THR A 1125 -6.44 -45.95 -13.70
CA THR A 1125 -6.92 -45.05 -12.64
C THR A 1125 -6.42 -43.65 -12.91
N ALA A 1126 -7.30 -42.64 -12.85
CA ALA A 1126 -6.93 -41.28 -13.16
C ALA A 1126 -5.89 -40.72 -12.17
N PRO A 1127 -4.75 -40.17 -12.65
CA PRO A 1127 -3.80 -39.43 -11.83
C PRO A 1127 -4.47 -38.32 -10.99
N THR A 1128 -4.17 -38.27 -9.69
CA THR A 1128 -4.73 -37.30 -8.72
C THR A 1128 -3.91 -36.01 -8.59
N GLU A 1129 -2.81 -35.91 -9.33
CA GLU A 1129 -1.80 -34.84 -9.28
C GLU A 1129 -2.18 -33.56 -10.06
N ILE A 1130 -3.21 -33.65 -10.90
CA ILE A 1130 -3.74 -32.57 -11.73
C ILE A 1130 -5.21 -32.38 -11.36
N GLY A 1131 -5.59 -31.16 -10.95
CA GLY A 1131 -6.97 -30.84 -10.54
C GLY A 1131 -7.03 -30.06 -9.24
N ALA A 1132 -8.22 -30.04 -8.66
CA ALA A 1132 -8.57 -29.40 -7.40
C ALA A 1132 -7.82 -30.01 -6.21
N ASP A 1133 -7.54 -29.19 -5.20
CA ASP A 1133 -7.08 -29.64 -3.89
C ASP A 1133 -8.29 -30.17 -3.10
N GLU A 1134 -8.51 -31.48 -3.21
CA GLU A 1134 -9.65 -32.14 -2.54
C GLU A 1134 -9.57 -32.03 -1.00
N SER A 1135 -8.39 -31.76 -0.41
CA SER A 1135 -8.25 -31.62 1.04
C SER A 1135 -8.86 -30.32 1.56
N VAL A 1136 -8.73 -29.23 0.80
CA VAL A 1136 -9.34 -27.92 1.10
C VAL A 1136 -10.86 -27.98 0.92
N LEU A 1137 -11.35 -28.77 -0.04
CA LEU A 1137 -12.78 -28.90 -0.36
C LEU A 1137 -13.50 -29.97 0.48
N GLY A 1138 -12.77 -30.75 1.28
CA GLY A 1138 -13.32 -31.79 2.16
C GLY A 1138 -14.51 -31.33 3.03
N PRO A 1139 -14.45 -30.15 3.69
CA PRO A 1139 -15.57 -29.62 4.46
C PRO A 1139 -16.82 -29.32 3.63
N LEU A 1140 -16.67 -28.82 2.39
CA LEU A 1140 -17.79 -28.48 1.50
C LEU A 1140 -18.56 -29.71 1.00
N ARG A 1141 -17.96 -30.90 1.07
CA ARG A 1141 -18.60 -32.18 0.73
C ARG A 1141 -19.57 -32.70 1.80
N ARG A 1142 -19.62 -32.06 2.98
CA ARG A 1142 -20.51 -32.43 4.10
C ARG A 1142 -21.47 -31.27 4.43
N PRO A 1143 -22.39 -30.92 3.53
CA PRO A 1143 -23.40 -29.88 3.78
C PRO A 1143 -24.38 -30.27 4.88
#